data_AF-A0A010RWR6-F1
#
_entry.id   AF-A0A010RWR6-F1
#
_cell.length_a   1.000
_cell.length_b   1.000
_cell.length_c   1.000
_cell.angle_alpha   90.00
_cell.angle_beta   90.00
_cell.angle_gamma   90.00
#
_symmetry.space_group_name_H-M   'P 1'
#
loop_
_entity.id
_entity.type
_entity.pdbx_description
1 polymer ?
#
loop_
_entity_poly.entity_id
_entity_poly.type
_entity_poly.pdbx_seq_one_letter_code
_entity_poly.pdbx_strand_id
1 'polypeptide(L)'
;MLDTFEILTTSGVVLWSRTYAPVNPSVINNFITDVFIEEKGGAASSQSAASNPPYKRDQHTLRYTFVKELGVIFVAVYRSLLHLSWIDKLVDNIKTIFVDLYGEQLTKPHTTVVECHKFDEYFDQQVRELETTGAKGDSNVSEADFAKEEKTLSGNLGDDPPLPPGLHYRGRGLNSANETSNDSTPIATPTTSRPSTPGTGGVLVGKAGPVAKMSRRARKAGNSAPLSSGDESAGRRPKPATRSSTKKGRKWDADGMADEEDDMVLDYSAAPKSGTSDSEAETTARSSAVEHVDHTTWGSKTSKGQFVLKDLDDEVHNILASAQAKNDSSNKTEASGGLIGSGLSTIGGLFRNVVGGKTLSKADLDKAMKGMEEHLLKKNVAREAAVRLCEGVEKELLGAKTASFESINAKIQAAMEASLTKMLTPTSSLDLLREIDAITAPPATSLRKARPYVISIVGVNGVGKSTNLSKICFFLLQNKYKVLIAAGDTFRSGAVEQLAVHVRNLKELTVREGGRVELYQKGYGKDAATVARDAVAHAAQDGFDVVLIDTAGRRHNDQRLMSSLEKFAKFAQPDKILMVGEALVGTDSVAQARNFNAAFGSVRTLDGFIISKCDTVGNMVGTLVSLVHATNVPVLFVGVGQHYSDLRNFSVKWAVEKLLSSS
;
A
#
# COMPACT_ATOMS: atom_id res chain seq x y z
N MET A 1 -26.45 22.43 -25.64
CA MET A 1 -26.69 22.89 -24.25
C MET A 1 -25.47 22.52 -23.42
N LEU A 2 -25.06 23.43 -22.54
CA LEU A 2 -24.06 23.19 -21.50
C LEU A 2 -24.74 22.46 -20.33
N ASP A 3 -24.07 21.48 -19.69
CA ASP A 3 -24.64 20.80 -18.51
C ASP A 3 -24.19 21.52 -17.22
N THR A 4 -22.89 21.81 -17.07
CA THR A 4 -22.30 22.56 -15.93
C THR A 4 -21.08 23.40 -16.37
N PHE A 5 -20.83 24.53 -15.71
CA PHE A 5 -19.53 25.22 -15.70
C PHE A 5 -19.05 25.38 -14.25
N GLU A 6 -17.78 25.14 -13.99
CA GLU A 6 -17.15 25.34 -12.68
C GLU A 6 -15.83 26.13 -12.79
N ILE A 7 -15.58 26.96 -11.77
CA ILE A 7 -14.30 27.66 -11.55
C ILE A 7 -13.79 27.18 -10.20
N LEU A 8 -12.61 26.56 -10.18
CA LEU A 8 -12.08 25.86 -9.02
C LEU A 8 -10.57 26.09 -8.85
N THR A 9 -10.08 26.07 -7.61
CA THR A 9 -8.66 26.20 -7.33
C THR A 9 -7.90 24.90 -7.59
N THR A 10 -6.58 24.98 -7.76
CA THR A 10 -5.67 23.82 -7.73
C THR A 10 -5.69 23.05 -6.40
N SER A 11 -6.23 23.66 -5.33
CA SER A 11 -6.52 23.01 -4.05
C SER A 11 -7.92 22.36 -3.97
N GLY A 12 -8.70 22.36 -5.06
CA GLY A 12 -10.01 21.70 -5.13
C GLY A 12 -11.18 22.48 -4.52
N VAL A 13 -11.01 23.78 -4.25
CA VAL A 13 -12.09 24.66 -3.75
C VAL A 13 -12.84 25.25 -4.94
N VAL A 14 -14.14 25.00 -5.03
CA VAL A 14 -15.01 25.65 -6.02
C VAL A 14 -15.21 27.11 -5.62
N LEU A 15 -14.78 28.03 -6.48
CA LEU A 15 -14.92 29.48 -6.32
C LEU A 15 -16.28 29.97 -6.86
N TRP A 16 -16.78 29.34 -7.92
CA TRP A 16 -18.07 29.62 -8.54
C TRP A 16 -18.51 28.44 -9.43
N SER A 17 -19.81 28.20 -9.56
CA SER A 17 -20.35 27.21 -10.52
C SER A 17 -21.76 27.55 -11.00
N ARG A 18 -22.10 27.06 -12.21
CA ARG A 18 -23.41 27.22 -12.86
C ARG A 18 -23.85 25.89 -13.43
N THR A 19 -25.00 25.39 -12.97
CA THR A 19 -25.50 24.05 -13.31
C THR A 19 -26.85 24.15 -13.99
N TYR A 20 -26.93 23.67 -15.23
CA TYR A 20 -28.16 23.60 -16.03
C TYR A 20 -28.73 22.17 -16.08
N ALA A 21 -27.89 21.15 -15.92
CA ALA A 21 -28.29 19.75 -15.79
C ALA A 21 -27.43 19.04 -14.72
N PRO A 22 -27.98 18.06 -13.98
CA PRO A 22 -27.24 17.38 -12.91
C PRO A 22 -26.15 16.46 -13.48
N VAL A 23 -24.89 16.91 -13.38
CA VAL A 23 -23.69 16.11 -13.65
C VAL A 23 -23.31 15.32 -12.39
N ASN A 24 -22.81 14.09 -12.56
CA ASN A 24 -22.27 13.31 -11.44
C ASN A 24 -20.91 13.90 -10.99
N PRO A 25 -20.71 14.28 -9.71
CA PRO A 25 -19.44 14.82 -9.22
C PRO A 25 -18.22 13.93 -9.48
N SER A 26 -18.39 12.62 -9.70
CA SER A 26 -17.30 11.74 -10.14
C SER A 26 -16.63 12.21 -11.42
N VAL A 27 -17.35 12.82 -12.36
CA VAL A 27 -16.81 13.26 -13.65
C VAL A 27 -15.74 14.34 -13.47
N ILE A 28 -16.00 15.32 -12.61
CA ILE A 28 -15.10 16.45 -12.35
C ILE A 28 -13.95 16.01 -11.42
N ASN A 29 -14.22 15.19 -10.41
CA ASN A 29 -13.19 14.62 -9.54
C ASN A 29 -12.21 13.72 -10.31
N ASN A 30 -12.72 12.91 -11.25
CA ASN A 30 -11.89 12.10 -12.15
C ASN A 30 -11.08 12.99 -13.09
N PHE A 31 -11.64 14.08 -13.63
CA PHE A 31 -10.91 15.04 -14.46
C PHE A 31 -9.74 15.70 -13.71
N ILE A 32 -9.98 16.21 -12.50
CA ILE A 32 -8.93 16.81 -11.66
C ILE A 32 -7.82 15.78 -11.40
N THR A 33 -8.19 14.54 -11.12
CA THR A 33 -7.24 13.44 -10.89
C THR A 33 -6.42 13.13 -12.15
N ASP A 34 -7.08 12.72 -13.24
CA ASP A 34 -6.43 12.23 -14.47
C ASP A 34 -5.57 13.33 -15.16
N VAL A 35 -5.96 14.61 -15.04
CA VAL A 35 -5.32 15.73 -15.76
C VAL A 35 -4.31 16.50 -14.91
N PHE A 36 -4.63 16.83 -13.65
CA PHE A 36 -3.77 17.67 -12.81
C PHE A 36 -2.99 16.90 -11.73
N ILE A 37 -3.37 15.67 -11.39
CA ILE A 37 -2.65 14.82 -10.43
C ILE A 37 -1.81 13.74 -11.15
N GLU A 38 -2.34 13.14 -12.22
CA GLU A 38 -1.66 12.05 -12.95
C GLU A 38 -0.90 12.49 -14.23
N GLU A 39 -1.04 13.73 -14.69
CA GLU A 39 -0.46 14.28 -15.94
C GLU A 39 -0.67 13.39 -17.20
N LYS A 40 -1.75 12.61 -17.27
CA LYS A 40 -2.03 11.72 -18.42
C LYS A 40 -2.54 12.47 -19.66
N GLY A 41 -3.03 13.70 -19.47
CA GLY A 41 -3.28 14.65 -20.56
C GLY A 41 -1.99 15.37 -20.95
N GLY A 42 -1.70 15.48 -22.25
CA GLY A 42 -0.54 16.22 -22.75
C GLY A 42 -0.50 17.66 -22.23
N ALA A 43 0.72 18.14 -21.94
CA ALA A 43 1.04 19.35 -21.18
C ALA A 43 -0.02 20.47 -21.29
N ALA A 44 -0.76 20.67 -20.20
CA ALA A 44 -1.84 21.65 -20.16
C ALA A 44 -1.29 23.06 -20.42
N SER A 45 -1.93 23.75 -21.36
CA SER A 45 -1.67 25.13 -21.76
C SER A 45 -2.59 26.10 -21.03
N SER A 46 -2.00 27.16 -20.48
CA SER A 46 -2.74 28.29 -19.89
C SER A 46 -3.27 29.27 -20.93
N GLN A 47 -2.74 29.24 -22.16
CA GLN A 47 -3.00 30.26 -23.18
C GLN A 47 -4.44 30.19 -23.69
N SER A 48 -4.91 29.02 -24.13
CA SER A 48 -6.28 28.84 -24.63
C SER A 48 -6.83 27.44 -24.38
N ALA A 49 -8.13 27.36 -24.08
CA ALA A 49 -8.89 26.11 -24.01
C ALA A 49 -8.78 25.28 -25.31
N ALA A 50 -8.71 25.95 -26.46
CA ALA A 50 -8.53 25.32 -27.78
C ALA A 50 -7.27 24.45 -27.84
N SER A 51 -6.18 24.88 -27.18
CA SER A 51 -4.89 24.17 -27.18
C SER A 51 -4.81 22.96 -26.24
N ASN A 52 -5.76 22.82 -25.31
CA ASN A 52 -5.84 21.66 -24.42
C ASN A 52 -6.58 20.49 -25.10
N PRO A 53 -6.22 19.22 -24.85
CA PRO A 53 -6.99 18.09 -25.35
C PRO A 53 -8.37 18.00 -24.64
N PRO A 54 -9.47 17.68 -25.34
CA PRO A 54 -10.78 17.51 -24.71
C PRO A 54 -10.81 16.24 -23.86
N TYR A 55 -11.02 16.37 -22.55
CA TYR A 55 -11.18 15.24 -21.64
C TYR A 55 -12.56 14.60 -21.85
N LYS A 56 -12.67 13.27 -21.82
CA LYS A 56 -13.93 12.55 -22.10
C LYS A 56 -14.12 11.39 -21.14
N ARG A 57 -15.20 11.40 -20.37
CA ARG A 57 -15.54 10.35 -19.40
C ARG A 57 -17.04 10.30 -19.14
N ASP A 58 -17.58 9.11 -18.89
CA ASP A 58 -18.98 8.89 -18.48
C ASP A 58 -20.03 9.64 -19.34
N GLN A 59 -19.88 9.57 -20.68
CA GLN A 59 -20.69 10.26 -21.70
C GLN A 59 -20.60 11.80 -21.73
N HIS A 60 -19.71 12.41 -20.96
CA HIS A 60 -19.46 13.86 -20.94
C HIS A 60 -18.09 14.20 -21.52
N THR A 61 -18.00 15.34 -22.20
CA THR A 61 -16.78 15.99 -22.67
C THR A 61 -16.53 17.23 -21.83
N LEU A 62 -15.28 17.40 -21.39
CA LEU A 62 -14.83 18.55 -20.62
C LEU A 62 -13.83 19.38 -21.44
N ARG A 63 -14.03 20.70 -21.44
CA ARG A 63 -13.12 21.68 -22.03
C ARG A 63 -12.65 22.62 -20.93
N TYR A 64 -11.36 22.91 -20.90
CA TYR A 64 -10.73 23.52 -19.74
C TYR A 64 -9.54 24.42 -20.10
N THR A 65 -9.27 25.37 -19.21
CA THR A 65 -8.05 26.18 -19.18
C THR A 65 -7.70 26.49 -17.72
N PHE A 66 -6.51 27.03 -17.46
CA PHE A 66 -6.06 27.34 -16.10
C PHE A 66 -5.07 28.50 -16.10
N VAL A 67 -4.97 29.18 -14.96
CA VAL A 67 -4.07 30.32 -14.74
C VAL A 67 -3.10 29.93 -13.63
N LYS A 68 -1.89 29.50 -14.03
CA LYS A 68 -0.89 28.92 -13.11
C LYS A 68 -0.49 29.86 -11.97
N GLU A 69 -0.45 31.16 -12.24
CA GLU A 69 -0.03 32.20 -11.29
C GLU A 69 -1.07 32.47 -10.18
N LEU A 70 -2.35 32.26 -10.47
CA LEU A 70 -3.46 32.41 -9.50
C LEU A 70 -3.95 31.06 -8.94
N GLY A 71 -3.47 29.94 -9.48
CA GLY A 71 -3.92 28.60 -9.08
C GLY A 71 -5.40 28.32 -9.40
N VAL A 72 -5.96 28.93 -10.45
CA VAL A 72 -7.38 28.77 -10.84
C VAL A 72 -7.54 27.95 -12.12
N ILE A 73 -8.51 27.05 -12.14
CA ILE A 73 -8.90 26.17 -13.24
C ILE A 73 -10.36 26.48 -13.62
N PHE A 74 -10.63 26.53 -14.93
CA PHE A 74 -11.94 26.78 -15.52
C PHE A 74 -12.38 25.54 -16.28
N VAL A 75 -13.58 25.01 -16.01
CA VAL A 75 -14.07 23.74 -16.56
C VAL A 75 -15.49 23.90 -17.09
N ALA A 76 -15.71 23.55 -18.36
CA ALA A 76 -17.03 23.46 -18.96
C ALA A 76 -17.37 22.00 -19.29
N VAL A 77 -18.54 21.53 -18.84
CA VAL A 77 -19.02 20.15 -18.95
C VAL A 77 -20.24 20.09 -19.88
N TYR A 78 -20.18 19.23 -20.90
CA TYR A 78 -21.32 18.98 -21.79
C TYR A 78 -21.33 17.53 -22.31
N ARG A 79 -22.51 16.97 -22.63
CA ARG A 79 -22.64 15.63 -23.21
C ARG A 79 -21.82 15.45 -24.49
N SER A 80 -21.06 14.36 -24.60
CA SER A 80 -20.16 14.07 -25.73
C SER A 80 -20.85 13.90 -27.09
N LEU A 81 -22.18 13.75 -27.12
CA LEU A 81 -23.00 13.70 -28.34
C LEU A 81 -23.27 15.09 -28.94
N LEU A 82 -22.96 16.18 -28.22
CA LEU A 82 -23.18 17.55 -28.68
C LEU A 82 -21.85 18.23 -29.01
N HIS A 83 -21.73 18.80 -30.21
CA HIS A 83 -20.56 19.57 -30.61
C HIS A 83 -20.79 21.08 -30.43
N LEU A 84 -20.39 21.62 -29.29
CA LEU A 84 -20.52 23.05 -28.98
C LEU A 84 -19.33 23.84 -29.59
N SER A 85 -19.47 24.30 -30.83
CA SER A 85 -18.43 25.03 -31.57
C SER A 85 -17.91 26.31 -30.89
N TRP A 86 -18.70 26.89 -29.98
CA TRP A 86 -18.37 28.09 -29.22
C TRP A 86 -17.73 27.82 -27.84
N ILE A 87 -17.63 26.57 -27.39
CA ILE A 87 -17.29 26.24 -26.00
C ILE A 87 -15.89 26.73 -25.58
N ASP A 88 -14.91 26.64 -26.47
CA ASP A 88 -13.54 27.09 -26.20
C ASP A 88 -13.48 28.60 -26.01
N LYS A 89 -14.27 29.35 -26.80
CA LYS A 89 -14.42 30.80 -26.66
C LYS A 89 -15.12 31.17 -25.35
N LEU A 90 -16.13 30.41 -24.91
CA LEU A 90 -16.74 30.64 -23.60
C LEU A 90 -15.68 30.45 -22.49
N VAL A 91 -14.94 29.35 -22.51
CA VAL A 91 -13.94 29.05 -21.48
C VAL A 91 -12.83 30.13 -21.42
N ASP A 92 -12.34 30.62 -22.57
CA ASP A 92 -11.31 31.67 -22.59
C ASP A 92 -11.86 33.09 -22.31
N ASN A 93 -13.09 33.42 -22.72
CA ASN A 93 -13.75 34.68 -22.34
C ASN A 93 -13.99 34.73 -20.82
N ILE A 94 -14.54 33.65 -20.25
CA ILE A 94 -14.83 33.53 -18.81
C ILE A 94 -13.53 33.53 -17.98
N LYS A 95 -12.45 32.90 -18.47
CA LYS A 95 -11.10 33.07 -17.90
C LYS A 95 -10.72 34.56 -17.80
N THR A 96 -10.84 35.29 -18.91
CA THR A 96 -10.41 36.70 -19.00
C THR A 96 -11.21 37.58 -18.04
N ILE A 97 -12.55 37.46 -18.05
CA ILE A 97 -13.44 38.28 -17.20
C ILE A 97 -13.24 37.96 -15.71
N PHE A 98 -13.06 36.69 -15.34
CA PHE A 98 -12.86 36.31 -13.93
C PHE A 98 -11.51 36.77 -13.38
N VAL A 99 -10.44 36.72 -14.19
CA VAL A 99 -9.11 37.19 -13.79
C VAL A 99 -9.10 38.71 -13.60
N ASP A 100 -9.76 39.47 -14.48
CA ASP A 100 -9.87 40.93 -14.38
C ASP A 100 -10.67 41.37 -13.13
N LEU A 101 -11.82 40.73 -12.86
CA LEU A 101 -12.69 41.09 -11.73
C LEU A 101 -12.20 40.60 -10.35
N TYR A 102 -11.53 39.44 -10.27
CA TYR A 102 -11.22 38.76 -9.01
C TYR A 102 -9.73 38.43 -8.80
N GLY A 103 -8.84 38.69 -9.76
CA GLY A 103 -7.40 38.40 -9.65
C GLY A 103 -6.74 39.02 -8.42
N GLU A 104 -7.03 40.29 -8.13
CA GLU A 104 -6.53 40.99 -6.91
C GLU A 104 -7.12 40.49 -5.58
N GLN A 105 -8.15 39.65 -5.62
CA GLN A 105 -8.73 39.04 -4.41
C GLN A 105 -8.05 37.69 -4.12
N LEU A 106 -7.68 36.97 -5.18
CA LEU A 106 -6.98 35.68 -5.14
C LEU A 106 -5.50 35.81 -4.74
N THR A 107 -4.85 36.94 -5.02
CA THR A 107 -3.45 37.20 -4.63
C THR A 107 -3.28 37.66 -3.17
N LYS A 108 -4.37 37.94 -2.45
CA LYS A 108 -4.31 38.39 -1.05
C LYS A 108 -4.10 37.19 -0.11
N PRO A 109 -3.12 37.26 0.82
CA PRO A 109 -2.92 36.18 1.78
C PRO A 109 -4.11 36.07 2.73
N HIS A 110 -4.48 34.83 3.06
CA HIS A 110 -5.59 34.46 3.95
C HIS A 110 -7.02 34.72 3.43
N THR A 111 -7.22 35.03 2.14
CA THR A 111 -8.56 34.98 1.52
C THR A 111 -9.12 33.56 1.59
N THR A 112 -10.20 33.34 2.34
CA THR A 112 -10.87 32.03 2.50
C THR A 112 -12.17 31.90 1.71
N VAL A 113 -12.75 33.01 1.26
CA VAL A 113 -13.94 33.09 0.39
C VAL A 113 -13.73 34.22 -0.61
N VAL A 114 -14.13 34.03 -1.86
CA VAL A 114 -14.21 35.09 -2.88
C VAL A 114 -15.68 35.38 -3.16
N GLU A 115 -16.10 36.63 -2.98
CA GLU A 115 -17.50 37.03 -3.10
C GLU A 115 -17.88 37.30 -4.57
N CYS A 116 -18.15 36.22 -5.31
CA CYS A 116 -18.52 36.23 -6.73
C CYS A 116 -19.92 36.83 -7.04
N HIS A 117 -20.45 37.72 -6.19
CA HIS A 117 -21.86 38.15 -6.13
C HIS A 117 -22.46 38.84 -7.36
N LYS A 118 -21.67 39.07 -8.43
CA LYS A 118 -22.15 39.60 -9.72
C LYS A 118 -21.77 38.73 -10.93
N PHE A 119 -21.03 37.64 -10.72
CA PHE A 119 -20.43 36.90 -11.84
C PHE A 119 -21.46 36.18 -12.73
N ASP A 120 -22.59 35.76 -12.15
CA ASP A 120 -23.73 35.18 -12.85
C ASP A 120 -24.21 36.02 -14.04
N GLU A 121 -24.28 37.35 -13.90
CA GLU A 121 -24.79 38.24 -14.95
C GLU A 121 -23.86 38.26 -16.16
N TYR A 122 -22.55 38.36 -15.92
CA TYR A 122 -21.51 38.30 -16.97
C TYR A 122 -21.47 36.93 -17.65
N PHE A 123 -21.60 35.85 -16.87
CA PHE A 123 -21.62 34.50 -17.42
C PHE A 123 -22.85 34.25 -18.30
N ASP A 124 -24.05 34.53 -17.79
CA ASP A 124 -25.30 34.37 -18.53
C ASP A 124 -25.34 35.28 -19.77
N GLN A 125 -24.71 36.48 -19.73
CA GLN A 125 -24.51 37.31 -20.92
C GLN A 125 -23.61 36.62 -21.96
N GLN A 126 -22.43 36.13 -21.56
CA GLN A 126 -21.50 35.46 -22.49
C GLN A 126 -22.08 34.19 -23.10
N VAL A 127 -22.84 33.40 -22.35
CA VAL A 127 -23.57 32.24 -22.90
C VAL A 127 -24.58 32.69 -23.97
N ARG A 128 -25.44 33.68 -23.67
CA ARG A 128 -26.43 34.20 -24.63
C ARG A 128 -25.80 34.79 -25.88
N GLU A 129 -24.71 35.54 -25.76
CA GLU A 129 -23.97 36.10 -26.90
C GLU A 129 -23.35 35.03 -27.78
N LEU A 130 -22.73 34.00 -27.19
CA LEU A 130 -22.08 32.92 -27.92
C LEU A 130 -23.08 31.93 -28.53
N GLU A 131 -24.22 31.65 -27.89
CA GLU A 131 -25.31 30.88 -28.49
C GLU A 131 -25.96 31.65 -29.66
N THR A 132 -26.21 32.95 -29.50
CA THR A 132 -26.71 33.82 -30.59
C THR A 132 -25.74 33.92 -31.76
N THR A 133 -24.43 33.92 -31.48
CA THR A 133 -23.38 33.96 -32.51
C THR A 133 -23.21 32.59 -33.19
N GLY A 134 -23.32 31.49 -32.45
CA GLY A 134 -23.32 30.14 -32.99
C GLY A 134 -24.50 29.89 -33.94
N ALA A 135 -25.70 30.30 -33.55
CA ALA A 135 -26.90 30.19 -34.39
C ALA A 135 -26.81 30.97 -35.72
N LYS A 136 -26.00 32.05 -35.77
CA LYS A 136 -25.70 32.79 -37.01
C LYS A 136 -24.56 32.17 -37.84
N GLY A 137 -23.78 31.25 -37.26
CA GLY A 137 -22.75 30.50 -37.96
C GLY A 137 -23.36 29.43 -38.88
N ASP A 138 -24.33 28.67 -38.36
CA ASP A 138 -25.00 27.61 -39.11
C ASP A 138 -25.99 28.14 -40.16
N SER A 139 -26.37 29.42 -40.11
CA SER A 139 -27.31 30.05 -41.05
C SER A 139 -26.68 30.65 -42.32
N ASN A 140 -25.40 30.37 -42.60
CA ASN A 140 -24.64 31.02 -43.68
C ASN A 140 -23.94 30.03 -44.65
N VAL A 141 -24.47 28.81 -44.78
CA VAL A 141 -24.17 27.94 -45.93
C VAL A 141 -25.19 28.28 -47.03
N SER A 142 -24.73 28.90 -48.10
CA SER A 142 -25.58 29.37 -49.20
C SER A 142 -26.15 28.22 -50.05
N GLU A 143 -27.40 28.37 -50.49
CA GLU A 143 -28.07 27.50 -51.48
C GLU A 143 -27.44 27.62 -52.88
N ALA A 144 -26.21 27.12 -53.05
CA ALA A 144 -25.41 27.32 -54.27
C ALA A 144 -25.01 26.02 -55.02
N ASP A 145 -24.79 24.91 -54.31
CA ASP A 145 -24.20 23.69 -54.91
C ASP A 145 -25.15 22.48 -55.01
N PHE A 146 -26.36 22.52 -54.43
CA PHE A 146 -27.37 21.44 -54.57
C PHE A 146 -28.16 21.52 -55.90
N ALA A 147 -27.48 21.82 -57.02
CA ALA A 147 -28.10 22.03 -58.33
C ALA A 147 -27.30 21.50 -59.53
N LYS A 148 -26.36 20.56 -59.33
CA LYS A 148 -25.68 19.82 -60.41
C LYS A 148 -25.55 18.33 -60.11
N GLU A 149 -26.52 17.56 -60.60
CA GLU A 149 -26.33 16.36 -61.45
C GLU A 149 -27.60 15.47 -61.46
N GLU A 150 -28.67 15.93 -62.11
CA GLU A 150 -29.71 15.00 -62.59
C GLU A 150 -30.43 15.53 -63.85
N LYS A 151 -29.82 15.34 -65.04
CA LYS A 151 -30.49 15.27 -66.37
C LYS A 151 -29.53 15.01 -67.54
N THR A 152 -29.40 13.73 -67.92
CA THR A 152 -29.37 13.17 -69.31
C THR A 152 -29.14 11.65 -69.17
N LEU A 153 -30.15 10.80 -69.36
CA LEU A 153 -30.66 10.26 -70.64
C LEU A 153 -29.76 9.16 -71.28
N SER A 154 -30.31 7.93 -71.26
CA SER A 154 -30.17 6.83 -72.24
C SER A 154 -28.77 6.33 -72.69
N GLY A 155 -28.42 5.11 -72.26
CA GLY A 155 -28.70 3.92 -73.11
C GLY A 155 -27.56 3.21 -73.86
N ASN A 156 -27.24 1.99 -73.39
CA ASN A 156 -26.84 0.77 -74.12
C ASN A 156 -25.39 0.55 -74.68
N LEU A 157 -24.98 -0.74 -74.58
CA LEU A 157 -23.95 -1.52 -75.32
C LEU A 157 -22.45 -1.42 -74.94
N GLY A 158 -21.82 -2.57 -74.63
CA GLY A 158 -20.35 -2.79 -74.64
C GLY A 158 -19.79 -3.67 -73.50
N ASP A 159 -19.15 -4.81 -73.85
CA ASP A 159 -18.76 -5.95 -72.99
C ASP A 159 -17.67 -5.75 -71.88
N ASP A 160 -17.52 -6.76 -70.99
CA ASP A 160 -16.62 -6.85 -69.81
C ASP A 160 -15.09 -6.93 -70.11
N PRO A 161 -14.23 -6.65 -69.12
CA PRO A 161 -13.47 -7.74 -68.45
C PRO A 161 -13.46 -7.70 -66.89
N PRO A 162 -13.03 -8.78 -66.19
CA PRO A 162 -13.58 -9.14 -64.86
C PRO A 162 -12.76 -8.85 -63.58
N LEU A 163 -13.42 -9.14 -62.45
CA LEU A 163 -13.06 -9.00 -61.02
C LEU A 163 -11.86 -9.83 -60.50
N PRO A 164 -11.30 -9.42 -59.34
CA PRO A 164 -10.86 -10.33 -58.27
C PRO A 164 -11.72 -10.19 -56.96
N PRO A 165 -11.80 -11.22 -56.07
CA PRO A 165 -12.96 -11.35 -55.15
C PRO A 165 -12.68 -11.54 -53.64
N GLY A 166 -13.67 -11.18 -52.81
CA GLY A 166 -13.90 -11.72 -51.45
C GLY A 166 -13.13 -11.06 -50.29
N LEU A 167 -13.58 -11.12 -49.02
CA LEU A 167 -14.77 -11.74 -48.43
C LEU A 167 -15.35 -10.84 -47.31
N HIS A 168 -16.67 -10.89 -47.08
CA HIS A 168 -17.36 -10.11 -46.03
C HIS A 168 -17.51 -10.89 -44.72
N TYR A 169 -17.63 -10.16 -43.60
CA TYR A 169 -18.09 -10.69 -42.32
C TYR A 169 -19.30 -9.89 -41.81
N ARG A 170 -20.50 -10.49 -41.84
CA ARG A 170 -21.67 -10.14 -41.00
C ARG A 170 -21.80 -11.28 -39.97
N GLY A 171 -22.32 -11.09 -38.77
CA GLY A 171 -23.06 -9.96 -38.20
C GLY A 171 -24.20 -10.56 -37.35
N ARG A 172 -24.10 -10.49 -36.02
CA ARG A 172 -24.88 -11.35 -35.11
C ARG A 172 -26.08 -10.61 -34.51
N GLY A 173 -27.29 -11.09 -34.78
CA GLY A 173 -28.55 -10.68 -34.12
C GLY A 173 -29.14 -11.80 -33.27
N LEU A 174 -30.05 -11.46 -32.35
CA LEU A 174 -30.75 -12.41 -31.47
C LEU A 174 -32.12 -12.79 -32.05
N ASN A 175 -32.58 -14.02 -31.80
CA ASN A 175 -33.76 -14.28 -30.94
C ASN A 175 -34.01 -15.80 -30.76
N SER A 176 -35.02 -16.14 -29.95
CA SER A 176 -35.34 -17.49 -29.47
C SER A 176 -36.83 -17.82 -29.65
N ALA A 177 -37.16 -19.06 -30.04
CA ALA A 177 -38.42 -19.76 -29.72
C ALA A 177 -38.41 -21.24 -30.19
N ASN A 178 -39.24 -22.04 -29.50
CA ASN A 178 -39.94 -23.32 -29.77
C ASN A 178 -40.06 -23.83 -31.23
N GLU A 179 -40.42 -25.08 -31.57
CA GLU A 179 -40.58 -26.45 -30.99
C GLU A 179 -40.74 -27.40 -32.24
N THR A 180 -40.58 -28.73 -32.27
CA THR A 180 -41.41 -29.83 -31.70
C THR A 180 -40.81 -31.23 -32.03
N SER A 181 -41.41 -32.27 -31.42
CA SER A 181 -41.45 -33.74 -31.67
C SER A 181 -41.49 -34.25 -33.14
N ASN A 182 -41.36 -35.54 -33.50
CA ASN A 182 -41.24 -36.89 -32.84
C ASN A 182 -40.65 -37.90 -33.90
N ASP A 183 -40.48 -39.23 -33.73
CA ASP A 183 -40.08 -40.17 -32.65
C ASP A 183 -40.07 -41.63 -33.24
N SER A 184 -39.34 -42.59 -32.65
CA SER A 184 -39.51 -44.06 -32.80
C SER A 184 -38.68 -44.84 -31.76
N THR A 185 -39.29 -45.85 -31.12
CA THR A 185 -38.80 -46.57 -29.91
C THR A 185 -38.78 -48.11 -30.14
N PRO A 186 -38.61 -49.04 -29.15
CA PRO A 186 -38.16 -48.99 -27.73
C PRO A 186 -36.87 -49.85 -27.52
N ILE A 187 -36.42 -50.40 -26.37
CA ILE A 187 -36.85 -50.53 -24.96
C ILE A 187 -35.60 -50.60 -24.03
N ALA A 188 -35.71 -50.81 -22.70
CA ALA A 188 -34.57 -50.69 -21.76
C ALA A 188 -34.61 -51.58 -20.48
N THR A 189 -33.59 -51.44 -19.61
CA THR A 189 -33.49 -51.76 -18.14
C THR A 189 -33.20 -53.23 -17.70
N PRO A 190 -32.69 -53.50 -16.44
CA PRO A 190 -32.59 -52.66 -15.22
C PRO A 190 -31.20 -52.63 -14.51
N THR A 191 -31.19 -52.31 -13.19
CA THR A 191 -30.05 -51.82 -12.35
C THR A 191 -29.87 -52.71 -11.07
N THR A 192 -29.01 -52.51 -10.04
CA THR A 192 -28.44 -51.33 -9.32
C THR A 192 -27.15 -51.63 -8.51
N SER A 193 -26.56 -50.59 -7.89
CA SER A 193 -25.89 -50.58 -6.56
C SER A 193 -24.39 -50.98 -6.35
N ARG A 194 -23.86 -50.45 -5.23
CA ARG A 194 -22.55 -50.68 -4.52
C ARG A 194 -22.39 -52.15 -4.02
N PRO A 195 -21.22 -52.67 -3.52
CA PRO A 195 -20.26 -51.99 -2.62
C PRO A 195 -18.74 -52.33 -2.83
N SER A 196 -18.01 -52.69 -1.77
CA SER A 196 -16.55 -52.56 -1.57
C SER A 196 -15.78 -53.87 -1.34
N THR A 197 -14.47 -53.87 -1.66
CA THR A 197 -13.36 -54.70 -1.11
C THR A 197 -13.54 -56.22 -0.88
N PRO A 198 -12.59 -57.00 -1.42
CA PRO A 198 -11.76 -57.93 -0.63
C PRO A 198 -10.28 -57.49 -0.65
N GLY A 199 -9.33 -58.07 0.08
CA GLY A 199 -9.36 -59.24 0.99
C GLY A 199 -8.04 -60.01 0.88
N THR A 200 -7.40 -60.38 1.99
CA THR A 200 -6.00 -60.84 2.03
C THR A 200 -5.81 -62.34 1.76
N GLY A 201 -4.73 -62.71 1.05
CA GLY A 201 -4.09 -64.04 1.18
C GLY A 201 -3.52 -64.61 -0.12
N GLY A 202 -2.25 -65.06 -0.09
CA GLY A 202 -1.61 -65.80 -1.19
C GLY A 202 -0.10 -65.56 -1.32
N VAL A 203 0.71 -66.52 -0.89
CA VAL A 203 2.19 -66.50 -1.02
C VAL A 203 2.63 -67.39 -2.18
N LEU A 204 3.55 -66.91 -3.01
CA LEU A 204 4.40 -67.75 -3.89
C LEU A 204 5.74 -67.04 -4.19
N VAL A 205 6.80 -67.83 -4.41
CA VAL A 205 8.22 -67.37 -4.49
C VAL A 205 8.84 -67.78 -5.83
N GLY A 206 9.64 -66.92 -6.49
CA GLY A 206 9.92 -67.05 -7.93
C GLY A 206 11.28 -66.62 -8.52
N LYS A 207 12.40 -66.65 -7.78
CA LYS A 207 13.79 -66.48 -8.31
C LYS A 207 14.08 -65.17 -9.11
N ALA A 208 15.27 -65.06 -9.71
CA ALA A 208 15.89 -63.76 -10.07
C ALA A 208 16.85 -63.79 -11.28
N GLY A 209 17.01 -62.62 -11.92
CA GLY A 209 18.17 -62.25 -12.78
C GLY A 209 17.81 -61.54 -14.10
N PRO A 210 18.73 -60.78 -14.73
CA PRO A 210 19.89 -60.09 -14.14
C PRO A 210 20.25 -58.68 -14.73
N VAL A 211 21.02 -57.89 -13.96
CA VAL A 211 21.88 -56.73 -14.34
C VAL A 211 21.34 -55.56 -15.22
N ALA A 212 21.21 -54.35 -14.63
CA ALA A 212 21.72 -53.09 -15.23
C ALA A 212 21.78 -51.87 -14.25
N LYS A 213 22.93 -51.68 -13.58
CA LYS A 213 23.52 -50.39 -13.11
C LYS A 213 22.59 -49.27 -12.55
N MET A 214 22.43 -49.20 -11.22
CA MET A 214 22.09 -47.97 -10.48
C MET A 214 23.30 -47.39 -9.73
N SER A 215 23.30 -46.09 -9.41
CA SER A 215 24.46 -45.35 -8.87
C SER A 215 24.33 -44.92 -7.40
N ARG A 216 25.36 -45.29 -6.62
CA ARG A 216 25.98 -44.59 -5.46
C ARG A 216 25.15 -44.01 -4.29
N ARG A 217 23.80 -43.94 -4.29
CA ARG A 217 22.98 -43.56 -3.10
C ARG A 217 22.51 -44.75 -2.25
N ALA A 218 22.94 -45.97 -2.60
CA ALA A 218 22.51 -47.22 -1.95
C ALA A 218 23.68 -47.98 -1.27
N ARG A 219 24.34 -47.35 -0.28
CA ARG A 219 25.19 -48.03 0.71
C ARG A 219 25.07 -47.35 2.09
N LYS A 220 25.18 -48.15 3.15
CA LYS A 220 25.29 -47.74 4.58
C LYS A 220 24.00 -47.27 5.28
N ALA A 221 22.93 -48.05 5.14
CA ALA A 221 22.00 -48.33 6.23
C ALA A 221 21.83 -49.86 6.33
N GLY A 222 22.00 -50.46 7.51
CA GLY A 222 21.93 -51.92 7.69
C GLY A 222 22.93 -52.47 8.71
N ASN A 223 22.47 -52.56 9.96
CA ASN A 223 22.82 -53.49 11.05
C ASN A 223 22.23 -52.90 12.36
N SER A 224 21.60 -53.66 13.26
CA SER A 224 21.19 -55.07 13.22
C SER A 224 20.15 -55.34 14.32
N ALA A 225 19.18 -56.22 14.06
CA ALA A 225 18.32 -56.84 15.08
C ALA A 225 18.64 -58.35 15.15
N PRO A 226 18.36 -59.04 16.27
CA PRO A 226 17.07 -59.75 16.38
C PRO A 226 16.44 -59.84 17.80
N LEU A 227 15.16 -60.26 17.83
CA LEU A 227 14.35 -61.02 18.82
C LEU A 227 14.85 -61.17 20.30
N SER A 228 14.02 -61.23 21.35
CA SER A 228 12.79 -62.03 21.51
C SER A 228 12.03 -61.76 22.83
N SER A 229 10.74 -62.13 22.90
CA SER A 229 9.94 -62.70 24.03
C SER A 229 10.13 -62.25 25.50
N GLY A 230 9.01 -62.07 26.24
CA GLY A 230 8.95 -62.51 27.66
C GLY A 230 8.12 -61.67 28.65
N ASP A 231 7.14 -62.33 29.26
CA ASP A 231 6.07 -61.89 30.18
C ASP A 231 6.43 -61.24 31.56
N GLU A 232 5.42 -60.58 32.14
CA GLU A 232 5.04 -60.37 33.56
C GLU A 232 6.00 -60.18 34.77
N SER A 233 5.49 -59.35 35.71
CA SER A 233 5.68 -59.37 37.18
C SER A 233 6.90 -58.69 37.87
N ALA A 234 6.81 -58.60 39.21
CA ALA A 234 7.36 -57.49 40.01
C ALA A 234 8.69 -57.74 40.76
N GLY A 235 9.45 -56.67 41.03
CA GLY A 235 10.64 -56.69 41.91
C GLY A 235 11.06 -55.29 42.40
N ARG A 236 11.65 -55.20 43.61
CA ARG A 236 12.04 -53.93 44.28
C ARG A 236 13.55 -53.84 44.57
N ARG A 237 14.06 -52.59 44.53
CA ARG A 237 15.22 -52.05 45.28
C ARG A 237 16.66 -52.29 44.72
N PRO A 238 17.67 -51.46 45.09
CA PRO A 238 18.47 -50.76 44.07
C PRO A 238 20.00 -50.86 44.19
N LYS A 239 20.71 -50.37 43.16
CA LYS A 239 22.13 -49.90 43.14
C LYS A 239 22.48 -49.35 41.74
N PRO A 240 23.62 -48.66 41.55
CA PRO A 240 23.97 -47.33 42.04
C PRO A 240 23.87 -46.27 40.91
N ALA A 241 24.11 -44.98 41.21
CA ALA A 241 24.03 -43.91 40.20
C ALA A 241 25.24 -43.87 39.26
N THR A 242 25.03 -44.11 37.96
CA THR A 242 25.97 -43.75 36.89
C THR A 242 25.74 -42.30 36.46
N ARG A 243 26.82 -41.49 36.40
CA ARG A 243 26.75 -40.11 35.91
C ARG A 243 26.60 -40.10 34.39
N SER A 244 25.42 -39.77 33.88
CA SER A 244 25.22 -39.42 32.47
C SER A 244 25.78 -38.01 32.21
N SER A 245 26.67 -37.87 31.22
CA SER A 245 27.24 -36.56 30.87
C SER A 245 26.21 -35.65 30.21
N THR A 246 25.98 -34.49 30.81
CA THR A 246 25.33 -33.35 30.16
C THR A 246 26.20 -32.86 29.01
N LYS A 247 25.58 -32.58 27.85
CA LYS A 247 26.29 -31.95 26.73
C LYS A 247 26.39 -30.45 26.99
N LYS A 248 27.60 -29.94 27.22
CA LYS A 248 27.87 -28.48 27.14
C LYS A 248 27.54 -27.99 25.72
N GLY A 249 27.02 -26.76 25.62
CA GLY A 249 26.98 -26.04 24.35
C GLY A 249 28.38 -25.54 23.99
N ARG A 250 28.71 -25.45 22.70
CA ARG A 250 29.93 -24.78 22.23
C ARG A 250 29.60 -23.42 21.64
N LYS A 251 30.47 -22.46 21.92
CA LYS A 251 30.55 -21.16 21.25
C LYS A 251 31.86 -21.13 20.48
N TRP A 252 31.88 -20.43 19.35
CA TRP A 252 33.09 -20.22 18.56
C TRP A 252 33.69 -18.84 18.90
N ASP A 253 35.01 -18.78 19.03
CA ASP A 253 35.76 -17.54 19.12
C ASP A 253 35.95 -16.89 17.73
N ALA A 254 36.70 -15.79 17.66
CA ALA A 254 36.94 -15.03 16.43
C ALA A 254 37.90 -15.71 15.45
N ASP A 255 38.73 -16.66 15.91
CA ASP A 255 39.74 -17.37 15.10
C ASP A 255 39.31 -18.80 14.72
N GLY A 256 38.14 -19.25 15.18
CA GLY A 256 37.52 -20.51 14.79
C GLY A 256 37.81 -21.68 15.73
N MET A 257 38.26 -21.43 16.96
CA MET A 257 38.37 -22.43 18.02
C MET A 257 37.22 -22.33 19.02
N ALA A 258 37.11 -23.34 19.90
CA ALA A 258 36.00 -23.50 20.83
C ALA A 258 36.47 -23.37 22.27
N ASP A 259 36.00 -22.32 22.93
CA ASP A 259 36.25 -22.05 24.35
C ASP A 259 35.30 -22.88 25.23
N GLU A 260 35.78 -23.44 26.36
CA GLU A 260 35.03 -24.45 27.14
C GLU A 260 34.74 -24.06 28.62
N GLU A 261 35.04 -22.81 29.00
CA GLU A 261 34.94 -22.29 30.39
C GLU A 261 33.66 -21.50 30.72
N ASP A 262 32.48 -21.98 30.30
CA ASP A 262 31.21 -21.46 30.84
C ASP A 262 30.18 -22.59 31.11
N ASP A 263 29.41 -22.48 32.19
CA ASP A 263 28.60 -23.58 32.76
C ASP A 263 27.13 -23.17 33.03
N MET A 264 26.41 -22.84 31.95
CA MET A 264 24.96 -22.62 32.00
C MET A 264 24.16 -23.87 31.57
N VAL A 265 23.40 -24.44 32.51
CA VAL A 265 22.50 -25.57 32.29
C VAL A 265 21.10 -25.06 31.88
N LEU A 266 20.65 -25.44 30.68
CA LEU A 266 19.37 -25.00 30.10
C LEU A 266 18.41 -26.18 29.94
N ASP A 267 17.82 -26.65 31.04
CA ASP A 267 16.66 -27.56 31.03
C ASP A 267 15.50 -26.93 31.81
N TYR A 268 14.40 -26.65 31.11
CA TYR A 268 13.18 -26.03 31.64
C TYR A 268 12.02 -27.04 31.81
N SER A 269 12.31 -28.34 31.81
CA SER A 269 11.30 -29.42 31.81
C SER A 269 10.75 -29.80 33.19
N ALA A 270 11.28 -29.23 34.28
CA ALA A 270 10.97 -29.67 35.65
C ALA A 270 9.84 -28.86 36.31
N ALA A 271 8.72 -29.52 36.64
CA ALA A 271 7.67 -28.96 37.48
C ALA A 271 8.12 -28.91 38.97
N PRO A 272 7.73 -27.87 39.74
CA PRO A 272 8.14 -27.73 41.13
C PRO A 272 7.49 -28.78 42.05
N LYS A 273 8.28 -29.35 42.96
CA LYS A 273 7.81 -30.30 43.98
C LYS A 273 7.66 -29.63 45.35
N SER A 274 6.47 -29.13 45.65
CA SER A 274 6.03 -28.74 46.99
C SER A 274 4.52 -28.88 47.08
N GLY A 275 4.02 -29.80 47.91
CA GLY A 275 2.59 -30.14 47.94
C GLY A 275 1.78 -29.28 48.91
N THR A 276 0.83 -28.51 48.38
CA THR A 276 -0.26 -27.84 49.13
C THR A 276 -1.42 -27.53 48.18
N SER A 277 -2.61 -28.08 48.50
CA SER A 277 -3.97 -27.81 47.94
C SER A 277 -4.12 -27.35 46.47
N ASP A 278 -4.68 -28.22 45.63
CA ASP A 278 -4.96 -28.00 44.21
C ASP A 278 -6.15 -27.04 43.92
N SER A 279 -6.12 -25.81 44.46
CA SER A 279 -7.20 -24.83 44.25
C SER A 279 -6.77 -23.36 44.08
N GLU A 280 -5.56 -22.97 44.49
CA GLU A 280 -5.10 -21.56 44.40
C GLU A 280 -3.73 -21.39 43.68
N ALA A 281 -3.12 -22.49 43.21
CA ALA A 281 -1.76 -22.46 42.65
C ALA A 281 -1.67 -22.14 41.14
N GLU A 282 -2.73 -22.34 40.34
CA GLU A 282 -2.67 -22.10 38.89
C GLU A 282 -2.54 -20.62 38.50
N THR A 283 -3.00 -19.69 39.34
CA THR A 283 -3.00 -18.25 39.04
C THR A 283 -1.65 -17.55 39.25
N THR A 284 -0.72 -18.15 39.98
CA THR A 284 0.52 -17.49 40.44
C THR A 284 1.82 -18.14 39.96
N ALA A 285 1.80 -19.38 39.47
CA ALA A 285 3.02 -20.14 39.14
C ALA A 285 3.56 -19.95 37.70
N ARG A 286 3.04 -18.99 36.91
CA ARG A 286 3.46 -18.76 35.51
C ARG A 286 3.63 -17.28 35.10
N SER A 287 3.74 -16.36 36.05
CA SER A 287 4.19 -15.00 35.79
C SER A 287 5.71 -14.96 35.60
N SER A 288 6.20 -15.42 34.45
CA SER A 288 7.48 -14.94 33.92
C SER A 288 7.32 -13.44 33.73
N ALA A 289 7.86 -12.65 34.66
CA ALA A 289 7.52 -11.24 34.80
C ALA A 289 7.65 -10.51 33.46
N VAL A 290 6.51 -10.05 32.91
CA VAL A 290 6.51 -9.29 31.67
C VAL A 290 7.27 -8.00 31.94
N GLU A 291 8.39 -7.80 31.27
CA GLU A 291 9.28 -6.67 31.53
C GLU A 291 8.51 -5.35 31.38
N HIS A 292 8.70 -4.46 32.36
CA HIS A 292 8.00 -3.19 32.41
C HIS A 292 8.54 -2.25 31.33
N VAL A 293 7.93 -2.28 30.14
CA VAL A 293 8.28 -1.46 28.98
C VAL A 293 8.27 0.02 29.37
N ASP A 294 9.44 0.67 29.37
CA ASP A 294 9.52 2.10 29.64
C ASP A 294 8.82 2.89 28.52
N HIS A 295 7.73 3.56 28.88
CA HIS A 295 6.90 4.34 27.97
C HIS A 295 7.65 5.47 27.26
N THR A 296 8.73 6.00 27.85
CA THR A 296 9.59 7.00 27.22
C THR A 296 10.41 6.45 26.06
N THR A 297 10.55 5.13 25.93
CA THR A 297 11.34 4.49 24.86
C THR A 297 10.63 4.62 23.51
N TRP A 298 9.32 4.36 23.45
CA TRP A 298 8.59 4.08 22.21
C TRP A 298 7.52 5.12 21.83
N GLY A 299 7.19 6.06 22.71
CA GLY A 299 6.23 7.13 22.44
C GLY A 299 6.26 8.26 23.46
N SER A 300 5.26 9.13 23.40
CA SER A 300 5.04 10.22 24.34
C SER A 300 3.54 10.41 24.62
N LYS A 301 3.20 11.15 25.68
CA LYS A 301 1.81 11.57 25.95
C LYS A 301 1.63 13.03 25.59
N THR A 302 0.61 13.31 24.80
CA THR A 302 0.17 14.67 24.47
C THR A 302 -0.38 15.38 25.71
N SER A 303 -0.56 16.70 25.62
CA SER A 303 -1.26 17.50 26.64
C SER A 303 -2.72 17.07 26.89
N LYS A 304 -3.31 16.27 26.00
CA LYS A 304 -4.64 15.65 26.16
C LYS A 304 -4.60 14.26 26.82
N GLY A 305 -3.42 13.76 27.19
CA GLY A 305 -3.20 12.43 27.78
C GLY A 305 -3.16 11.28 26.78
N GLN A 306 -3.57 11.49 25.52
CA GLN A 306 -3.43 10.51 24.42
C GLN A 306 -1.95 10.17 24.20
N PHE A 307 -1.65 8.89 24.08
CA PHE A 307 -0.32 8.35 23.82
C PHE A 307 -0.08 8.25 22.31
N VAL A 308 1.02 8.84 21.83
CA VAL A 308 1.42 8.86 20.42
C VAL A 308 2.76 8.15 20.29
N LEU A 309 2.91 7.29 19.27
CA LEU A 309 4.17 6.63 18.95
C LEU A 309 5.25 7.67 18.63
N LYS A 310 6.53 7.34 18.84
CA LYS A 310 7.62 8.11 18.24
C LYS A 310 7.63 7.94 16.73
N ASP A 311 8.03 9.01 16.05
CA ASP A 311 8.43 9.00 14.65
C ASP A 311 9.91 8.56 14.58
N LEU A 312 10.35 7.99 13.44
CA LEU A 312 11.76 7.55 13.32
C LEU A 312 12.77 8.70 13.34
N ASP A 313 12.33 9.94 13.05
CA ASP A 313 13.15 11.15 13.22
C ASP A 313 13.62 11.28 14.68
N ASP A 314 12.70 11.25 15.65
CA ASP A 314 13.03 11.42 17.07
C ASP A 314 14.05 10.39 17.54
N GLU A 315 13.90 9.14 17.12
CA GLU A 315 14.79 8.04 17.47
C GLU A 315 16.19 8.24 16.88
N VAL A 316 16.29 8.68 15.61
CA VAL A 316 17.58 8.99 14.99
C VAL A 316 18.26 10.19 15.66
N HIS A 317 17.54 11.27 15.99
CA HIS A 317 18.12 12.42 16.69
C HIS A 317 18.61 12.06 18.10
N ASN A 318 17.86 11.23 18.84
CA ASN A 318 18.28 10.72 20.15
C ASN A 318 19.52 9.80 20.04
N ILE A 319 19.57 8.91 19.05
CA ILE A 319 20.74 8.05 18.80
C ILE A 319 21.97 8.91 18.47
N LEU A 320 21.83 9.87 17.54
CA LEU A 320 22.91 10.78 17.15
C LEU A 320 23.41 11.62 18.32
N ALA A 321 22.52 12.19 19.14
CA ALA A 321 22.89 12.94 20.33
C ALA A 321 23.60 12.05 21.38
N SER A 322 23.17 10.79 21.54
CA SER A 322 23.83 9.84 22.45
C SER A 322 25.22 9.41 21.97
N ALA A 323 25.44 9.34 20.65
CA ALA A 323 26.76 9.12 20.05
C ALA A 323 27.64 10.38 20.14
N GLN A 324 27.01 11.55 19.91
CA GLN A 324 27.41 12.92 20.28
C GLN A 324 28.15 12.95 21.62
N ALA A 325 27.35 12.75 22.68
CA ALA A 325 27.76 12.80 24.07
C ALA A 325 28.80 11.73 24.45
N LYS A 326 28.75 10.54 23.83
CA LYS A 326 29.79 9.51 24.02
C LYS A 326 31.12 9.95 23.44
N ASN A 327 31.15 10.49 22.23
CA ASN A 327 32.38 10.98 21.59
C ASN A 327 32.99 12.15 22.41
N ASP A 328 32.17 13.10 22.87
CA ASP A 328 32.61 14.19 23.74
C ASP A 328 33.13 13.71 25.11
N SER A 329 32.68 12.55 25.59
CA SER A 329 33.22 11.92 26.80
C SER A 329 34.59 11.27 26.58
N SER A 330 34.84 10.70 25.39
CA SER A 330 36.16 10.15 25.03
C SER A 330 37.19 11.20 24.66
N ASN A 331 36.78 12.36 24.14
CA ASN A 331 37.71 13.37 23.58
C ASN A 331 38.30 14.35 24.63
N LYS A 332 38.27 13.98 25.92
CA LYS A 332 38.81 14.80 27.03
C LYS A 332 40.17 14.37 27.57
N THR A 333 40.82 13.39 26.92
CA THR A 333 42.17 12.91 27.28
C THR A 333 43.06 12.73 26.05
N GLU A 334 43.31 13.82 25.30
CA GLU A 334 44.61 14.10 24.67
C GLU A 334 44.67 15.56 24.16
N ALA A 335 45.54 16.38 24.76
CA ALA A 335 45.67 17.80 24.41
C ALA A 335 47.06 18.36 24.73
N SER A 336 48.08 18.00 23.93
CA SER A 336 49.40 18.63 24.00
C SER A 336 50.21 18.44 22.70
N GLY A 337 50.54 19.51 22.00
CA GLY A 337 51.47 19.50 20.86
C GLY A 337 51.21 20.59 19.81
N GLY A 338 52.26 21.33 19.43
CA GLY A 338 52.26 22.19 18.24
C GLY A 338 52.52 21.39 16.95
N LEU A 339 52.73 22.01 15.78
CA LEU A 339 53.02 23.43 15.50
C LEU A 339 52.52 23.82 14.09
N ILE A 340 52.43 25.11 13.79
CA ILE A 340 52.12 25.64 12.45
C ILE A 340 53.39 25.67 11.58
N GLY A 341 53.33 25.22 10.32
CA GLY A 341 54.44 25.40 9.36
C GLY A 341 54.23 24.82 7.95
N SER A 342 54.03 25.71 6.96
CA SER A 342 54.31 25.58 5.51
C SER A 342 53.85 24.34 4.71
N GLY A 343 52.94 24.56 3.74
CA GLY A 343 52.56 23.54 2.74
C GLY A 343 51.69 24.00 1.55
N LEU A 344 51.61 25.31 1.26
CA LEU A 344 50.67 25.90 0.28
C LEU A 344 51.15 25.74 -1.19
N SER A 345 51.09 24.53 -1.75
CA SER A 345 51.51 24.26 -3.14
C SER A 345 50.64 23.27 -3.95
N THR A 346 49.33 23.16 -3.67
CA THR A 346 48.45 22.22 -4.43
C THR A 346 47.06 22.80 -4.81
N ILE A 347 46.95 24.12 -4.96
CA ILE A 347 45.71 24.77 -5.45
C ILE A 347 45.80 24.96 -6.97
N GLY A 348 45.48 23.91 -7.73
CA GLY A 348 45.60 23.92 -9.19
C GLY A 348 45.06 22.66 -9.88
N GLY A 349 43.74 22.42 -9.81
CA GLY A 349 43.14 21.33 -10.61
C GLY A 349 41.66 21.01 -10.38
N LEU A 350 41.11 21.22 -9.18
CA LEU A 350 39.81 20.62 -8.79
C LEU A 350 38.57 21.52 -8.98
N PHE A 351 38.71 22.80 -9.35
CA PHE A 351 37.57 23.73 -9.46
C PHE A 351 36.86 23.77 -10.84
N ARG A 352 36.95 22.72 -11.66
CA ARG A 352 36.44 22.76 -13.06
C ARG A 352 34.93 22.51 -13.24
N ASN A 353 34.17 22.27 -12.16
CA ASN A 353 32.72 22.02 -12.19
C ASN A 353 31.89 23.03 -11.37
N VAL A 354 32.44 24.18 -10.97
CA VAL A 354 31.67 25.27 -10.32
C VAL A 354 31.33 26.34 -11.35
N VAL A 355 30.27 26.10 -12.13
CA VAL A 355 29.69 27.07 -13.08
C VAL A 355 28.25 27.34 -12.68
N GLY A 356 28.06 28.26 -11.74
CA GLY A 356 26.74 28.74 -11.33
C GLY A 356 26.06 29.52 -12.46
N GLY A 357 24.73 29.50 -12.51
CA GLY A 357 23.95 30.16 -13.57
C GLY A 357 23.91 29.42 -14.90
N LYS A 358 24.50 28.22 -15.01
CA LYS A 358 24.36 27.37 -16.21
C LYS A 358 22.93 26.85 -16.30
N THR A 359 22.31 27.02 -17.47
CA THR A 359 21.06 26.33 -17.83
C THR A 359 21.33 24.84 -18.01
N LEU A 360 20.63 23.98 -17.27
CA LEU A 360 20.83 22.53 -17.29
C LEU A 360 20.30 21.92 -18.59
N SER A 361 21.18 21.18 -19.28
CA SER A 361 20.85 20.43 -20.51
C SER A 361 20.76 18.93 -20.23
N LYS A 362 20.05 18.17 -21.08
CA LYS A 362 19.94 16.70 -20.95
C LYS A 362 21.31 16.00 -20.91
N ALA A 363 22.28 16.50 -21.67
CA ALA A 363 23.64 15.94 -21.70
C ALA A 363 24.43 16.20 -20.40
N ASP A 364 24.12 17.27 -19.67
CA ASP A 364 24.71 17.54 -18.34
C ASP A 364 24.10 16.64 -17.26
N LEU A 365 22.80 16.34 -17.37
CA LEU A 365 22.05 15.56 -16.39
C LEU A 365 22.28 14.04 -16.52
N ASP A 366 22.32 13.50 -17.75
CA ASP A 366 22.32 12.05 -18.04
C ASP A 366 23.29 11.22 -17.16
N LYS A 367 24.55 11.65 -17.03
CA LYS A 367 25.55 10.94 -16.21
C LYS A 367 25.23 10.97 -14.72
N ALA A 368 24.73 12.08 -14.21
CA ALA A 368 24.41 12.25 -12.80
C ALA A 368 23.09 11.52 -12.44
N MET A 369 22.09 11.57 -13.33
CA MET A 369 20.82 10.85 -13.15
C MET A 369 20.99 9.34 -13.18
N LYS A 370 21.89 8.79 -14.01
CA LYS A 370 22.26 7.37 -13.98
C LYS A 370 22.91 6.96 -12.67
N GLY A 371 23.83 7.77 -12.15
CA GLY A 371 24.41 7.54 -10.82
C GLY A 371 23.36 7.59 -9.69
N MET A 372 22.32 8.42 -9.83
CA MET A 372 21.19 8.47 -8.90
C MET A 372 20.28 7.23 -9.04
N GLU A 373 20.00 6.75 -10.24
CA GLU A 373 19.25 5.48 -10.45
C GLU A 373 20.00 4.31 -9.80
N GLU A 374 21.31 4.18 -10.06
CA GLU A 374 22.17 3.16 -9.43
C GLU A 374 22.18 3.26 -7.90
N HIS A 375 22.18 4.48 -7.35
CA HIS A 375 22.09 4.72 -5.92
C HIS A 375 20.75 4.24 -5.34
N LEU A 376 19.61 4.62 -5.95
CA LEU A 376 18.29 4.20 -5.51
C LEU A 376 18.12 2.67 -5.61
N LEU A 377 18.61 2.05 -6.68
CA LEU A 377 18.66 0.58 -6.83
C LEU A 377 19.47 -0.07 -5.71
N LYS A 378 20.65 0.47 -5.37
CA LYS A 378 21.48 -0.01 -4.23
C LYS A 378 20.75 0.12 -2.89
N LYS A 379 19.89 1.12 -2.73
CA LYS A 379 19.03 1.32 -1.54
C LYS A 379 17.79 0.41 -1.50
N ASN A 380 17.68 -0.58 -2.40
CA ASN A 380 16.53 -1.50 -2.55
C ASN A 380 15.26 -0.84 -3.12
N VAL A 381 15.38 0.23 -3.91
CA VAL A 381 14.25 0.76 -4.70
C VAL A 381 14.05 -0.11 -5.94
N ALA A 382 12.81 -0.51 -6.23
CA ALA A 382 12.48 -1.25 -7.44
C ALA A 382 12.73 -0.40 -8.70
N ARG A 383 13.32 -0.99 -9.75
CA ARG A 383 13.71 -0.25 -10.98
C ARG A 383 12.58 0.58 -11.59
N GLU A 384 11.34 0.08 -11.58
CA GLU A 384 10.17 0.83 -12.08
C GLU A 384 9.96 2.16 -11.34
N ALA A 385 10.25 2.22 -10.03
CA ALA A 385 10.19 3.44 -9.23
C ALA A 385 11.42 4.32 -9.44
N ALA A 386 12.63 3.74 -9.40
CA ALA A 386 13.88 4.47 -9.58
C ALA A 386 13.93 5.21 -10.93
N VAL A 387 13.55 4.53 -12.02
CA VAL A 387 13.50 5.13 -13.37
C VAL A 387 12.47 6.26 -13.43
N ARG A 388 11.22 6.08 -12.97
CA ARG A 388 10.21 7.16 -13.02
C ARG A 388 10.55 8.36 -12.14
N LEU A 389 11.16 8.15 -10.97
CA LEU A 389 11.67 9.23 -10.13
C LEU A 389 12.77 10.02 -10.84
N CYS A 390 13.73 9.33 -11.46
CA CYS A 390 14.77 9.97 -12.26
C CYS A 390 14.20 10.70 -13.49
N GLU A 391 13.27 10.11 -14.25
CA GLU A 391 12.62 10.77 -15.39
C GLU A 391 11.82 12.02 -14.99
N GLY A 392 11.14 11.99 -13.84
CA GLY A 392 10.42 13.15 -13.29
C GLY A 392 11.36 14.28 -12.91
N VAL A 393 12.41 13.98 -12.15
CA VAL A 393 13.43 14.95 -11.74
C VAL A 393 14.23 15.49 -12.94
N GLU A 394 14.50 14.67 -13.97
CA GLU A 394 15.14 15.15 -15.20
C GLU A 394 14.24 16.19 -15.90
N LYS A 395 12.94 15.91 -16.06
CA LYS A 395 11.97 16.83 -16.67
C LYS A 395 11.84 18.15 -15.91
N GLU A 396 11.85 18.11 -14.58
CA GLU A 396 11.79 19.31 -13.73
C GLU A 396 13.06 20.17 -13.85
N LEU A 397 14.23 19.55 -14.01
CA LEU A 397 15.52 20.24 -14.08
C LEU A 397 15.91 20.71 -15.49
N LEU A 398 15.30 20.19 -16.56
CA LEU A 398 15.57 20.64 -17.92
C LEU A 398 15.22 22.11 -18.12
N GLY A 399 16.20 22.94 -18.49
CA GLY A 399 16.02 24.38 -18.64
C GLY A 399 16.08 25.17 -17.32
N ALA A 400 16.12 24.51 -16.16
CA ALA A 400 16.39 25.18 -14.89
C ALA A 400 17.84 25.72 -14.86
N LYS A 401 18.05 26.83 -14.14
CA LYS A 401 19.37 27.41 -13.90
C LYS A 401 19.86 26.99 -12.51
N THR A 402 21.13 26.61 -12.40
CA THR A 402 21.79 26.45 -11.09
C THR A 402 21.96 27.81 -10.42
N ALA A 403 21.83 27.87 -9.10
CA ALA A 403 22.19 29.06 -8.33
C ALA A 403 23.71 29.31 -8.39
N SER A 404 24.13 30.53 -8.05
CA SER A 404 25.56 30.85 -7.92
C SER A 404 26.22 29.92 -6.91
N PHE A 405 27.29 29.26 -7.32
CA PHE A 405 28.05 28.25 -6.55
C PHE A 405 27.32 26.92 -6.25
N GLU A 406 26.12 26.68 -6.78
CA GLU A 406 25.42 25.40 -6.67
C GLU A 406 25.98 24.35 -7.66
N SER A 407 26.23 23.13 -7.17
CA SER A 407 26.67 22.02 -8.04
C SER A 407 25.48 21.27 -8.64
N ILE A 408 25.66 20.69 -9.84
CA ILE A 408 24.61 19.92 -10.53
C ILE A 408 24.13 18.74 -9.65
N ASN A 409 25.05 18.07 -8.95
CA ASN A 409 24.70 16.97 -8.04
C ASN A 409 23.85 17.44 -6.84
N ALA A 410 24.19 18.60 -6.26
CA ALA A 410 23.39 19.18 -5.17
C ALA A 410 21.98 19.57 -5.65
N LYS A 411 21.86 20.12 -6.87
CA LYS A 411 20.56 20.45 -7.47
C LYS A 411 19.70 19.20 -7.70
N ILE A 412 20.30 18.13 -8.24
CA ILE A 412 19.64 16.84 -8.43
C ILE A 412 19.22 16.23 -7.09
N GLN A 413 20.08 16.31 -6.06
CA GLN A 413 19.76 15.79 -4.74
C GLN A 413 18.56 16.52 -4.12
N ALA A 414 18.54 17.86 -4.16
CA ALA A 414 17.41 18.65 -3.63
C ALA A 414 16.09 18.42 -4.41
N ALA A 415 16.15 18.26 -5.74
CA ALA A 415 14.97 17.93 -6.54
C ALA A 415 14.48 16.49 -6.28
N MET A 416 15.40 15.54 -6.10
CA MET A 416 15.06 14.16 -5.71
C MET A 416 14.48 14.10 -4.29
N GLU A 417 15.00 14.90 -3.36
CA GLU A 417 14.48 15.07 -1.99
C GLU A 417 13.05 15.60 -2.01
N ALA A 418 12.78 16.67 -2.79
CA ALA A 418 11.44 17.21 -2.97
C ALA A 418 10.48 16.22 -3.63
N SER A 419 10.91 15.52 -4.68
CA SER A 419 10.13 14.49 -5.40
C SER A 419 9.77 13.30 -4.51
N LEU A 420 10.75 12.74 -3.79
CA LEU A 420 10.53 11.66 -2.82
C LEU A 420 9.62 12.12 -1.67
N THR A 421 9.82 13.33 -1.14
CA THR A 421 8.98 13.90 -0.07
C THR A 421 7.54 14.06 -0.55
N LYS A 422 7.31 14.63 -1.73
CA LYS A 422 5.98 14.76 -2.35
C LYS A 422 5.29 13.40 -2.54
N MET A 423 6.05 12.39 -2.95
CA MET A 423 5.52 11.05 -3.22
C MET A 423 5.24 10.24 -1.93
N LEU A 424 6.04 10.41 -0.88
CA LEU A 424 5.87 9.71 0.40
C LEU A 424 4.90 10.41 1.36
N THR A 425 4.63 11.71 1.17
CA THR A 425 3.65 12.46 1.97
C THR A 425 2.22 12.01 1.64
N PRO A 426 1.43 11.54 2.62
CA PRO A 426 0.04 11.17 2.40
C PRO A 426 -0.83 12.37 2.02
N THR A 427 -1.80 12.16 1.13
CA THR A 427 -2.86 13.14 0.81
C THR A 427 -4.03 13.12 1.79
N SER A 428 -4.01 12.22 2.78
CA SER A 428 -5.06 12.01 3.78
C SER A 428 -4.50 11.99 5.21
N SER A 429 -5.37 12.24 6.19
CA SER A 429 -5.02 12.15 7.61
C SER A 429 -4.59 10.72 7.97
N LEU A 430 -3.45 10.60 8.66
CA LEU A 430 -2.99 9.33 9.26
C LEU A 430 -3.33 9.21 10.76
N ASP A 431 -4.04 10.17 11.35
CA ASP A 431 -4.46 10.18 12.76
C ASP A 431 -5.51 9.09 13.05
N LEU A 432 -5.01 7.86 13.26
CA LEU A 432 -5.80 6.68 13.55
C LEU A 432 -6.64 6.82 14.82
N LEU A 433 -6.16 7.57 15.82
CA LEU A 433 -6.89 7.75 17.08
C LEU A 433 -8.15 8.59 16.86
N ARG A 434 -8.01 9.72 16.16
CA ARG A 434 -9.14 10.57 15.77
C ARG A 434 -10.11 9.87 14.81
N GLU A 435 -9.62 9.00 13.93
CA GLU A 435 -10.48 8.18 13.08
C GLU A 435 -11.32 7.18 13.89
N ILE A 436 -10.74 6.56 14.93
CA ILE A 436 -11.47 5.68 15.86
C ILE A 436 -12.50 6.49 16.63
N ASP A 437 -12.09 7.57 17.30
CA ASP A 437 -12.98 8.44 18.11
C ASP A 437 -14.20 8.94 17.30
N ALA A 438 -14.00 9.30 16.03
CA ALA A 438 -15.09 9.77 15.14
C ALA A 438 -16.13 8.71 14.76
N ILE A 439 -15.86 7.42 15.04
CA ILE A 439 -16.72 6.27 14.73
C ILE A 439 -17.27 5.62 16.01
N THR A 440 -16.49 5.60 17.09
CA THR A 440 -16.89 5.06 18.40
C THR A 440 -17.67 6.06 19.24
N ALA A 441 -17.30 7.35 19.18
CA ALA A 441 -17.95 8.46 19.87
C ALA A 441 -18.31 9.60 18.88
N PRO A 442 -19.14 9.33 17.86
CA PRO A 442 -19.51 10.33 16.86
C PRO A 442 -20.18 11.55 17.51
N PRO A 443 -19.88 12.79 17.07
CA PRO A 443 -20.48 14.01 17.62
C PRO A 443 -22.02 14.00 17.58
N ALA A 444 -22.67 14.68 18.51
CA ALA A 444 -24.14 14.75 18.58
C ALA A 444 -24.82 15.39 17.34
N THR A 445 -24.06 16.06 16.48
CA THR A 445 -24.49 16.58 15.17
C THR A 445 -24.41 15.54 14.04
N SER A 446 -23.85 14.35 14.30
CA SER A 446 -23.70 13.26 13.35
C SER A 446 -24.93 12.36 13.33
N LEU A 447 -25.44 12.05 12.12
CA LEU A 447 -26.49 11.05 11.93
C LEU A 447 -25.96 9.59 12.04
N ARG A 448 -24.66 9.40 12.27
CA ARG A 448 -24.04 8.07 12.39
C ARG A 448 -24.18 7.56 13.82
N LYS A 449 -24.67 6.31 13.97
CA LYS A 449 -24.63 5.60 15.25
C LYS A 449 -23.19 5.20 15.59
N ALA A 450 -22.85 5.24 16.87
CA ALA A 450 -21.63 4.65 17.41
C ALA A 450 -21.51 3.17 17.03
N ARG A 451 -20.31 2.72 16.67
CA ARG A 451 -19.98 1.31 16.41
C ARG A 451 -18.47 1.06 16.63
N PRO A 452 -18.03 -0.19 16.78
CA PRO A 452 -16.60 -0.50 16.72
C PRO A 452 -15.96 -0.03 15.40
N TYR A 453 -14.72 0.43 15.50
CA TYR A 453 -13.84 0.70 14.36
C TYR A 453 -13.10 -0.58 13.96
N VAL A 454 -13.09 -0.95 12.68
CA VAL A 454 -12.67 -2.27 12.21
C VAL A 454 -11.38 -2.19 11.37
N ILE A 455 -10.29 -2.75 11.89
CA ILE A 455 -8.98 -2.81 11.23
C ILE A 455 -8.69 -4.25 10.79
N SER A 456 -8.34 -4.44 9.51
CA SER A 456 -7.93 -5.73 8.96
C SER A 456 -6.45 -5.74 8.62
N ILE A 457 -5.70 -6.73 9.10
CA ILE A 457 -4.27 -6.90 8.86
C ILE A 457 -4.06 -8.01 7.81
N VAL A 458 -3.52 -7.66 6.65
CA VAL A 458 -3.37 -8.55 5.48
C VAL A 458 -1.93 -8.59 4.97
N GLY A 459 -1.64 -9.47 4.01
CA GLY A 459 -0.30 -9.66 3.43
C GLY A 459 0.10 -11.14 3.31
N VAL A 460 1.34 -11.40 2.88
CA VAL A 460 1.82 -12.75 2.60
C VAL A 460 2.18 -13.55 3.88
N ASN A 461 2.88 -14.67 3.72
CA ASN A 461 3.43 -15.48 4.81
C ASN A 461 4.76 -14.91 5.31
N GLY A 462 5.08 -15.07 6.60
CA GLY A 462 6.39 -14.71 7.18
C GLY A 462 6.63 -13.23 7.50
N VAL A 463 5.81 -12.30 6.98
CA VAL A 463 5.97 -10.84 7.16
C VAL A 463 5.56 -10.29 8.55
N GLY A 464 5.18 -11.15 9.50
CA GLY A 464 4.91 -10.75 10.89
C GLY A 464 3.55 -10.07 11.14
N LYS A 465 2.46 -10.52 10.47
CA LYS A 465 1.10 -9.96 10.64
C LYS A 465 0.60 -9.99 12.09
N SER A 466 0.50 -11.18 12.68
CA SER A 466 0.07 -11.41 14.07
C SER A 466 0.88 -10.58 15.08
N THR A 467 2.20 -10.45 14.85
CA THR A 467 3.10 -9.65 15.69
C THR A 467 2.79 -8.16 15.61
N ASN A 468 2.69 -7.58 14.41
CA ASN A 468 2.43 -6.14 14.26
C ASN A 468 0.98 -5.77 14.61
N LEU A 469 0.02 -6.68 14.40
CA LEU A 469 -1.34 -6.55 14.96
C LEU A 469 -1.30 -6.44 16.50
N SER A 470 -0.46 -7.24 17.15
CA SER A 470 -0.30 -7.21 18.61
C SER A 470 0.38 -5.92 19.10
N LYS A 471 1.33 -5.36 18.33
CA LYS A 471 1.91 -4.03 18.58
C LYS A 471 0.86 -2.92 18.46
N ILE A 472 0.03 -2.94 17.40
CA ILE A 472 -1.08 -1.99 17.21
C ILE A 472 -2.09 -2.13 18.37
N CYS A 473 -2.38 -3.36 18.80
CA CYS A 473 -3.22 -3.59 19.97
C CYS A 473 -2.63 -2.95 21.24
N PHE A 474 -1.32 -3.10 21.49
CA PHE A 474 -0.66 -2.45 22.62
C PHE A 474 -0.77 -0.92 22.56
N PHE A 475 -0.51 -0.32 21.39
CA PHE A 475 -0.69 1.12 21.15
C PHE A 475 -2.12 1.63 21.45
N LEU A 476 -3.15 0.87 21.05
CA LEU A 476 -4.55 1.21 21.33
C LEU A 476 -4.91 1.03 22.82
N LEU A 477 -4.41 -0.02 23.46
CA LEU A 477 -4.62 -0.26 24.89
C LEU A 477 -3.95 0.82 25.76
N GLN A 478 -2.84 1.38 25.29
CA GLN A 478 -2.17 2.52 25.93
C GLN A 478 -2.95 3.84 25.80
N ASN A 479 -3.81 3.93 24.78
CA ASN A 479 -4.87 4.94 24.65
C ASN A 479 -6.20 4.53 25.32
N LYS A 480 -6.20 3.46 26.13
CA LYS A 480 -7.31 2.96 26.97
C LYS A 480 -8.51 2.40 26.21
N TYR A 481 -8.42 2.18 24.89
CA TYR A 481 -9.47 1.53 24.12
C TYR A 481 -9.71 0.06 24.55
N LYS A 482 -10.95 -0.40 24.32
CA LYS A 482 -11.34 -1.80 24.37
C LYS A 482 -11.16 -2.41 22.98
N VAL A 483 -10.31 -3.43 22.87
CA VAL A 483 -9.92 -4.05 21.60
C VAL A 483 -10.33 -5.52 21.54
N LEU A 484 -11.11 -5.90 20.53
CA LEU A 484 -11.39 -7.30 20.22
C LEU A 484 -10.47 -7.79 19.11
N ILE A 485 -9.57 -8.72 19.40
CA ILE A 485 -8.75 -9.38 18.37
C ILE A 485 -9.54 -10.54 17.79
N ALA A 486 -9.71 -10.58 16.46
CA ALA A 486 -10.41 -11.65 15.75
C ALA A 486 -9.40 -12.56 15.04
N ALA A 487 -9.41 -13.85 15.40
CA ALA A 487 -8.54 -14.88 14.81
C ALA A 487 -9.08 -15.35 13.44
N GLY A 488 -8.77 -14.58 12.39
CA GLY A 488 -9.10 -14.90 10.99
C GLY A 488 -8.06 -15.77 10.26
N ASP A 489 -6.93 -16.10 10.89
CA ASP A 489 -6.01 -17.14 10.40
C ASP A 489 -6.48 -18.54 10.82
N THR A 490 -7.56 -19.00 10.18
CA THR A 490 -8.19 -20.30 10.44
C THR A 490 -7.55 -21.46 9.69
N PHE A 491 -6.41 -21.22 9.01
CA PHE A 491 -5.75 -22.19 8.11
C PHE A 491 -4.37 -22.63 8.59
N ARG A 492 -3.55 -21.72 9.15
CA ARG A 492 -2.22 -22.06 9.67
C ARG A 492 -2.32 -22.64 11.09
N SER A 493 -1.93 -23.90 11.25
CA SER A 493 -1.79 -24.52 12.59
C SER A 493 -0.88 -23.69 13.50
N GLY A 494 -1.27 -23.51 14.76
CA GLY A 494 -0.59 -22.68 15.76
C GLY A 494 -0.89 -21.17 15.68
N ALA A 495 -1.63 -20.69 14.67
CA ALA A 495 -1.92 -19.26 14.52
C ALA A 495 -2.90 -18.74 15.58
N VAL A 496 -3.91 -19.53 15.94
CA VAL A 496 -4.91 -19.19 16.96
C VAL A 496 -4.24 -19.16 18.34
N GLU A 497 -3.40 -20.15 18.63
CA GLU A 497 -2.63 -20.23 19.87
C GLU A 497 -1.57 -19.10 19.98
N GLN A 498 -0.94 -18.72 18.86
CA GLN A 498 -0.04 -17.55 18.81
C GLN A 498 -0.77 -16.26 19.23
N LEU A 499 -1.98 -16.02 18.68
CA LEU A 499 -2.81 -14.87 19.07
C LEU A 499 -3.29 -14.97 20.52
N ALA A 500 -3.62 -16.17 21.02
CA ALA A 500 -4.01 -16.38 22.41
C ALA A 500 -2.87 -16.05 23.39
N VAL A 501 -1.62 -16.39 23.08
CA VAL A 501 -0.46 -15.98 23.88
C VAL A 501 -0.29 -14.45 23.86
N HIS A 502 -0.41 -13.82 22.69
CA HIS A 502 -0.34 -12.36 22.60
C HIS A 502 -1.44 -11.68 23.42
N VAL A 503 -2.71 -12.10 23.28
CA VAL A 503 -3.84 -11.56 24.05
C VAL A 503 -3.67 -11.80 25.55
N ARG A 504 -3.18 -12.97 25.99
CA ARG A 504 -2.89 -13.23 27.40
C ARG A 504 -1.89 -12.22 27.97
N ASN A 505 -0.77 -12.02 27.27
CA ASN A 505 0.28 -11.11 27.73
C ASN A 505 -0.19 -9.64 27.69
N LEU A 506 -1.01 -9.26 26.69
CA LEU A 506 -1.59 -7.91 26.59
C LEU A 506 -2.68 -7.66 27.65
N LYS A 507 -3.46 -8.69 28.03
CA LYS A 507 -4.37 -8.63 29.19
C LYS A 507 -3.58 -8.36 30.47
N GLU A 508 -2.52 -9.13 30.72
CA GLU A 508 -1.67 -9.01 31.91
C GLU A 508 -1.07 -7.60 32.07
N LEU A 509 -0.55 -7.04 30.97
CA LEU A 509 -0.04 -5.66 30.92
C LEU A 509 -1.12 -4.60 31.23
N THR A 510 -2.37 -4.81 30.81
CA THR A 510 -3.43 -3.80 30.89
C THR A 510 -4.21 -3.77 32.19
N VAL A 511 -4.13 -4.83 33.03
CA VAL A 511 -4.86 -4.91 34.32
C VAL A 511 -4.66 -3.67 35.19
N ARG A 512 -3.45 -3.11 35.21
CA ARG A 512 -3.08 -1.95 36.06
C ARG A 512 -3.27 -0.61 35.38
N GLU A 513 -3.29 -0.58 34.06
CA GLU A 513 -3.20 0.66 33.28
C GLU A 513 -4.52 1.08 32.63
N GLY A 514 -5.51 0.19 32.56
CA GLY A 514 -6.77 0.41 31.87
C GLY A 514 -6.70 0.15 30.36
N GLY A 515 -7.88 0.02 29.75
CA GLY A 515 -8.09 -0.68 28.48
C GLY A 515 -8.61 -2.11 28.71
N ARG A 516 -9.08 -2.77 27.65
CA ARG A 516 -9.56 -4.17 27.69
C ARG A 516 -9.15 -4.85 26.38
N VAL A 517 -8.60 -6.06 26.41
CA VAL A 517 -8.32 -6.83 25.19
C VAL A 517 -8.84 -8.25 25.29
N GLU A 518 -9.56 -8.72 24.28
CA GLU A 518 -10.11 -10.08 24.24
C GLU A 518 -9.92 -10.74 22.86
N LEU A 519 -10.06 -12.08 22.82
CA LEU A 519 -9.85 -12.90 21.63
C LEU A 519 -11.15 -13.53 21.17
N TYR A 520 -11.58 -13.19 19.96
CA TYR A 520 -12.65 -13.88 19.26
C TYR A 520 -12.10 -14.97 18.34
N GLN A 521 -12.50 -16.22 18.57
CA GLN A 521 -12.05 -17.38 17.81
C GLN A 521 -13.19 -18.39 17.61
N LYS A 522 -13.18 -19.09 16.46
CA LYS A 522 -14.09 -20.22 16.17
C LYS A 522 -13.36 -21.52 15.84
N GLY A 523 -12.07 -21.60 16.16
CA GLY A 523 -11.19 -22.71 15.83
C GLY A 523 -10.82 -22.79 14.35
N TYR A 524 -10.08 -23.84 14.00
CA TYR A 524 -9.55 -24.07 12.65
C TYR A 524 -10.63 -24.49 11.64
N GLY A 525 -10.34 -24.30 10.35
CA GLY A 525 -11.19 -24.74 9.23
C GLY A 525 -12.47 -23.92 9.03
N LYS A 526 -12.65 -22.79 9.72
CA LYS A 526 -13.79 -21.88 9.54
C LYS A 526 -13.52 -20.84 8.45
N ASP A 527 -14.57 -20.36 7.79
CA ASP A 527 -14.47 -19.27 6.82
C ASP A 527 -14.11 -17.94 7.50
N ALA A 528 -12.94 -17.39 7.18
CA ALA A 528 -12.41 -16.18 7.81
C ALA A 528 -13.34 -14.95 7.64
N ALA A 529 -14.05 -14.85 6.51
CA ALA A 529 -15.02 -13.78 6.27
C ALA A 529 -16.21 -13.86 7.25
N THR A 530 -16.69 -15.07 7.54
CA THR A 530 -17.72 -15.33 8.55
C THR A 530 -17.21 -15.08 9.96
N VAL A 531 -16.00 -15.54 10.31
CA VAL A 531 -15.41 -15.29 11.64
C VAL A 531 -15.25 -13.79 11.91
N ALA A 532 -14.77 -13.02 10.93
CA ALA A 532 -14.61 -11.57 11.04
C ALA A 532 -15.95 -10.83 11.21
N ARG A 533 -16.95 -11.12 10.36
CA ARG A 533 -18.31 -10.55 10.49
C ARG A 533 -18.91 -10.80 11.87
N ASP A 534 -18.81 -12.04 12.34
CA ASP A 534 -19.41 -12.44 13.62
C ASP A 534 -18.65 -11.83 14.82
N ALA A 535 -17.34 -11.57 14.66
CA ALA A 535 -16.55 -10.81 15.64
C ALA A 535 -16.97 -9.34 15.71
N VAL A 536 -17.20 -8.68 14.57
CA VAL A 536 -17.68 -7.29 14.52
C VAL A 536 -19.07 -7.15 15.14
N ALA A 537 -19.95 -8.13 14.91
CA ALA A 537 -21.27 -8.17 15.55
C ALA A 537 -21.19 -8.30 17.08
N HIS A 538 -20.32 -9.19 17.59
CA HIS A 538 -20.07 -9.34 19.03
C HIS A 538 -19.42 -8.09 19.64
N ALA A 539 -18.43 -7.48 18.98
CA ALA A 539 -17.81 -6.24 19.42
C ALA A 539 -18.83 -5.09 19.61
N ALA A 540 -19.80 -4.99 18.69
CA ALA A 540 -20.87 -4.00 18.77
C ALA A 540 -21.91 -4.29 19.88
N GLN A 541 -22.07 -5.56 20.29
CA GLN A 541 -22.96 -5.97 21.38
C GLN A 541 -22.31 -5.78 22.76
N ASP A 542 -21.04 -6.20 22.90
CA ASP A 542 -20.27 -6.15 24.14
C ASP A 542 -19.58 -4.79 24.39
N GLY A 543 -19.81 -3.81 23.50
CA GLY A 543 -19.36 -2.43 23.66
C GLY A 543 -17.84 -2.24 23.53
N PHE A 544 -17.18 -2.98 22.64
CA PHE A 544 -15.78 -2.78 22.27
C PHE A 544 -15.62 -1.61 21.28
N ASP A 545 -14.49 -0.91 21.38
CA ASP A 545 -14.23 0.30 20.60
C ASP A 545 -13.50 -0.01 19.28
N VAL A 546 -12.62 -1.02 19.27
CA VAL A 546 -11.85 -1.44 18.08
C VAL A 546 -11.90 -2.95 17.87
N VAL A 547 -11.98 -3.39 16.61
CA VAL A 547 -11.79 -4.79 16.20
C VAL A 547 -10.53 -4.91 15.35
N LEU A 548 -9.59 -5.77 15.74
CA LEU A 548 -8.37 -6.07 14.99
C LEU A 548 -8.44 -7.48 14.41
N ILE A 549 -8.51 -7.61 13.08
CA ILE A 549 -8.63 -8.90 12.40
C ILE A 549 -7.25 -9.34 11.90
N ASP A 550 -6.69 -10.42 12.46
CA ASP A 550 -5.52 -11.08 11.86
C ASP A 550 -6.00 -12.04 10.77
N THR A 551 -5.39 -12.00 9.59
CA THR A 551 -5.80 -12.87 8.47
C THR A 551 -4.73 -13.89 8.11
N ALA A 552 -5.15 -15.06 7.60
CA ALA A 552 -4.23 -16.04 7.04
C ALA A 552 -3.30 -15.40 5.99
N GLY A 553 -2.01 -15.73 6.03
CA GLY A 553 -1.06 -15.29 5.01
C GLY A 553 -1.33 -15.97 3.67
N ARG A 554 -1.42 -15.18 2.60
CA ARG A 554 -1.81 -15.66 1.27
C ARG A 554 -0.64 -15.58 0.30
N ARG A 555 -0.55 -16.52 -0.63
CA ARG A 555 0.36 -16.38 -1.78
C ARG A 555 -0.27 -15.40 -2.76
N HIS A 556 0.42 -14.31 -3.06
CA HIS A 556 -0.11 -13.20 -3.87
C HIS A 556 -0.45 -13.60 -5.33
N ASN A 557 0.02 -14.77 -5.78
CA ASN A 557 -0.23 -15.36 -7.09
C ASN A 557 -1.28 -16.49 -7.07
N ASP A 558 -1.83 -16.86 -5.91
CA ASP A 558 -2.88 -17.88 -5.81
C ASP A 558 -4.26 -17.23 -5.93
N GLN A 559 -4.85 -17.27 -7.13
CA GLN A 559 -6.17 -16.69 -7.40
C GLN A 559 -7.30 -17.23 -6.50
N ARG A 560 -7.20 -18.46 -5.97
CA ARG A 560 -8.24 -19.02 -5.07
C ARG A 560 -8.12 -18.42 -3.67
N LEU A 561 -6.91 -18.23 -3.17
CA LEU A 561 -6.69 -17.54 -1.90
C LEU A 561 -7.04 -16.05 -2.02
N MET A 562 -6.72 -15.41 -3.15
CA MET A 562 -6.96 -13.98 -3.35
C MET A 562 -8.45 -13.65 -3.57
N SER A 563 -9.21 -14.44 -4.33
CA SER A 563 -10.65 -14.16 -4.58
C SER A 563 -11.53 -14.15 -3.32
N SER A 564 -11.12 -14.84 -2.26
CA SER A 564 -11.83 -14.78 -0.96
C SER A 564 -11.68 -13.44 -0.22
N LEU A 565 -10.77 -12.55 -0.64
CA LEU A 565 -10.58 -11.22 -0.05
C LEU A 565 -11.73 -10.26 -0.35
N GLU A 566 -12.32 -10.31 -1.55
CA GLU A 566 -13.50 -9.53 -1.90
C GLU A 566 -14.70 -9.89 -1.01
N LYS A 567 -14.95 -11.20 -0.80
CA LYS A 567 -15.97 -11.69 0.15
C LYS A 567 -15.68 -11.22 1.57
N PHE A 568 -14.42 -11.30 2.00
CA PHE A 568 -13.99 -10.82 3.32
C PHE A 568 -14.28 -9.33 3.50
N ALA A 569 -13.92 -8.46 2.55
CA ALA A 569 -14.21 -7.03 2.61
C ALA A 569 -15.72 -6.75 2.69
N LYS A 570 -16.54 -7.43 1.88
CA LYS A 570 -18.02 -7.33 1.91
C LYS A 570 -18.62 -7.75 3.26
N PHE A 571 -18.04 -8.75 3.92
CA PHE A 571 -18.58 -9.35 5.15
C PHE A 571 -18.09 -8.67 6.43
N ALA A 572 -16.81 -8.30 6.49
CA ALA A 572 -16.19 -7.68 7.66
C ALA A 572 -16.31 -6.14 7.67
N GLN A 573 -16.52 -5.52 6.50
CA GLN A 573 -16.64 -4.08 6.30
C GLN A 573 -15.55 -3.25 7.04
N PRO A 574 -14.25 -3.54 6.82
CA PRO A 574 -13.17 -2.87 7.53
C PRO A 574 -13.10 -1.38 7.18
N ASP A 575 -13.02 -0.55 8.22
CA ASP A 575 -12.71 0.88 8.13
C ASP A 575 -11.32 1.10 7.55
N LYS A 576 -10.34 0.28 7.97
CA LYS A 576 -8.96 0.36 7.47
C LYS A 576 -8.36 -1.03 7.20
N ILE A 577 -7.92 -1.28 5.98
CA ILE A 577 -7.14 -2.46 5.58
C ILE A 577 -5.67 -2.08 5.52
N LEU A 578 -4.86 -2.67 6.41
CA LEU A 578 -3.42 -2.47 6.47
C LEU A 578 -2.70 -3.71 5.94
N MET A 579 -1.89 -3.53 4.90
CA MET A 579 -1.04 -4.60 4.38
C MET A 579 0.33 -4.56 5.07
N VAL A 580 0.75 -5.70 5.62
CA VAL A 580 2.10 -5.86 6.17
C VAL A 580 3.06 -6.25 5.04
N GLY A 581 4.00 -5.37 4.74
CA GLY A 581 5.16 -5.63 3.89
C GLY A 581 6.40 -5.90 4.73
N GLU A 582 7.45 -6.46 4.12
CA GLU A 582 8.73 -6.73 4.78
C GLU A 582 9.82 -5.91 4.11
N ALA A 583 10.57 -5.13 4.89
CA ALA A 583 11.54 -4.15 4.37
C ALA A 583 12.60 -4.78 3.45
N LEU A 584 13.01 -6.01 3.74
CA LEU A 584 14.03 -6.76 3.00
C LEU A 584 13.58 -7.12 1.56
N VAL A 585 12.27 -7.27 1.33
CA VAL A 585 11.72 -7.80 0.07
C VAL A 585 11.43 -6.64 -0.89
N GLY A 586 12.37 -6.31 -1.77
CA GLY A 586 12.24 -5.19 -2.71
C GLY A 586 11.17 -5.39 -3.81
N THR A 587 11.54 -6.01 -4.92
CA THR A 587 10.67 -6.09 -6.13
C THR A 587 9.44 -6.97 -5.97
N ASP A 588 9.49 -8.06 -5.21
CA ASP A 588 8.33 -8.94 -5.01
C ASP A 588 7.22 -8.24 -4.21
N SER A 589 7.56 -7.37 -3.26
CA SER A 589 6.57 -6.59 -2.49
C SER A 589 5.69 -5.70 -3.37
N VAL A 590 6.22 -5.18 -4.49
CA VAL A 590 5.45 -4.41 -5.48
C VAL A 590 4.39 -5.29 -6.16
N ALA A 591 4.75 -6.50 -6.57
CA ALA A 591 3.81 -7.46 -7.15
C ALA A 591 2.78 -7.94 -6.12
N GLN A 592 3.21 -8.20 -4.89
CA GLN A 592 2.32 -8.51 -3.77
C GLN A 592 1.26 -7.42 -3.57
N ALA A 593 1.69 -6.16 -3.40
CA ALA A 593 0.79 -5.06 -3.06
C ALA A 593 -0.21 -4.74 -4.17
N ARG A 594 0.23 -4.75 -5.44
CA ARG A 594 -0.68 -4.62 -6.60
C ARG A 594 -1.73 -5.74 -6.63
N ASN A 595 -1.31 -7.00 -6.41
CA ASN A 595 -2.24 -8.13 -6.41
C ASN A 595 -3.18 -8.13 -5.20
N PHE A 596 -2.74 -7.70 -4.01
CA PHE A 596 -3.62 -7.52 -2.85
C PHE A 596 -4.65 -6.43 -3.08
N ASN A 597 -4.24 -5.26 -3.61
CA ASN A 597 -5.18 -4.16 -3.87
C ASN A 597 -6.22 -4.56 -4.93
N ALA A 598 -5.81 -5.24 -6.01
CA ALA A 598 -6.72 -5.74 -7.04
C ALA A 598 -7.69 -6.84 -6.53
N ALA A 599 -7.27 -7.67 -5.57
CA ALA A 599 -8.06 -8.79 -5.06
C ALA A 599 -9.25 -8.41 -4.15
N PHE A 600 -9.31 -7.16 -3.70
CA PHE A 600 -10.50 -6.61 -3.04
C PHE A 600 -11.55 -6.07 -4.04
N GLY A 601 -11.21 -6.05 -5.34
CA GLY A 601 -12.10 -5.61 -6.42
C GLY A 601 -12.49 -4.13 -6.32
N SER A 602 -13.68 -3.79 -6.82
CA SER A 602 -14.26 -2.44 -6.69
C SER A 602 -14.90 -2.15 -5.32
N VAL A 603 -14.77 -3.07 -4.36
CA VAL A 603 -15.44 -2.98 -3.04
C VAL A 603 -14.64 -2.11 -2.07
N ARG A 604 -13.32 -2.27 -2.07
CA ARG A 604 -12.41 -1.69 -1.07
C ARG A 604 -11.00 -1.70 -1.65
N THR A 605 -10.17 -0.74 -1.27
CA THR A 605 -8.72 -0.76 -1.51
C THR A 605 -7.96 -0.97 -0.21
N LEU A 606 -6.64 -1.21 -0.29
CA LEU A 606 -5.73 -1.01 0.82
C LEU A 606 -5.74 0.48 1.24
N ASP A 607 -5.60 0.74 2.55
CA ASP A 607 -5.57 2.10 3.12
C ASP A 607 -4.19 2.48 3.66
N GLY A 608 -3.34 1.49 3.92
CA GLY A 608 -2.01 1.73 4.46
C GLY A 608 -1.11 0.50 4.44
N PHE A 609 0.20 0.76 4.50
CA PHE A 609 1.20 -0.25 4.76
C PHE A 609 1.72 -0.20 6.21
N ILE A 610 2.04 -1.38 6.73
CA ILE A 610 2.90 -1.58 7.89
C ILE A 610 4.18 -2.24 7.36
N ILE A 611 5.34 -1.60 7.49
CA ILE A 611 6.60 -2.19 7.01
C ILE A 611 7.33 -2.83 8.19
N SER A 612 7.46 -4.15 8.17
CA SER A 612 8.09 -4.94 9.23
C SER A 612 9.58 -5.21 8.94
N LYS A 613 10.31 -5.54 10.01
CA LYS A 613 11.73 -5.92 10.00
C LYS A 613 12.66 -4.79 9.51
N CYS A 614 12.29 -3.53 9.70
CA CYS A 614 13.14 -2.39 9.29
C CYS A 614 14.48 -2.34 10.05
N ASP A 615 14.53 -2.95 11.24
CA ASP A 615 15.73 -3.28 11.99
C ASP A 615 16.77 -4.10 11.19
N THR A 616 16.33 -4.91 10.22
CA THR A 616 17.21 -5.83 9.48
C THR A 616 17.81 -5.27 8.19
N VAL A 617 17.37 -4.09 7.71
CA VAL A 617 17.80 -3.52 6.41
C VAL A 617 18.78 -2.34 6.51
N GLY A 618 19.01 -1.80 7.72
CA GLY A 618 19.90 -0.65 7.94
C GLY A 618 19.51 0.59 7.14
N ASN A 619 20.22 0.86 6.04
CA ASN A 619 19.97 1.99 5.14
C ASN A 619 19.20 1.60 3.85
N MET A 620 18.87 0.32 3.64
CA MET A 620 18.22 -0.18 2.41
C MET A 620 16.68 -0.09 2.47
N VAL A 621 16.17 1.14 2.61
CA VAL A 621 14.75 1.44 2.86
C VAL A 621 13.89 1.63 1.59
N GLY A 622 14.43 1.33 0.40
CA GLY A 622 13.78 1.58 -0.89
C GLY A 622 12.50 0.80 -1.16
N THR A 623 12.24 -0.28 -0.42
CA THR A 623 10.96 -1.02 -0.45
C THR A 623 9.77 -0.12 -0.10
N LEU A 624 9.95 0.83 0.83
CA LEU A 624 8.90 1.77 1.24
C LEU A 624 8.47 2.66 0.06
N VAL A 625 9.44 3.30 -0.62
CA VAL A 625 9.21 4.07 -1.87
C VAL A 625 8.57 3.22 -2.95
N SER A 626 9.05 1.99 -3.12
CA SER A 626 8.58 1.09 -4.17
C SER A 626 7.11 0.73 -4.01
N LEU A 627 6.67 0.49 -2.76
CA LEU A 627 5.28 0.18 -2.43
C LEU A 627 4.34 1.38 -2.66
N VAL A 628 4.72 2.56 -2.16
CA VAL A 628 3.93 3.80 -2.31
C VAL A 628 3.79 4.16 -3.80
N HIS A 629 4.91 4.23 -4.54
CA HIS A 629 4.91 4.48 -6.00
C HIS A 629 4.05 3.47 -6.78
N ALA A 630 4.05 2.20 -6.38
CA ALA A 630 3.36 1.14 -7.11
C ALA A 630 1.84 1.08 -6.89
N THR A 631 1.31 1.76 -5.86
CA THR A 631 -0.08 1.60 -5.40
C THR A 631 -0.79 2.89 -4.98
N ASN A 632 -0.06 3.99 -4.77
CA ASN A 632 -0.53 5.23 -4.15
C ASN A 632 -1.14 5.06 -2.75
N VAL A 633 -0.71 4.03 -2.01
CA VAL A 633 -1.14 3.74 -0.63
C VAL A 633 -0.03 4.14 0.34
N PRO A 634 -0.32 4.95 1.38
CA PRO A 634 0.71 5.47 2.28
C PRO A 634 1.26 4.39 3.24
N VAL A 635 2.43 4.65 3.81
CA VAL A 635 2.95 3.86 4.95
C VAL A 635 2.51 4.55 6.23
N LEU A 636 1.91 3.80 7.17
CA LEU A 636 1.46 4.34 8.46
C LEU A 636 2.44 3.99 9.57
N PHE A 637 2.84 2.72 9.65
CA PHE A 637 3.63 2.20 10.75
C PHE A 637 4.87 1.45 10.28
N VAL A 638 5.92 1.50 11.10
CA VAL A 638 7.18 0.79 10.90
C VAL A 638 7.45 -0.11 12.10
N GLY A 639 7.70 -1.39 11.83
CA GLY A 639 8.11 -2.38 12.83
C GLY A 639 9.62 -2.50 12.89
N VAL A 640 10.21 -2.12 14.04
CA VAL A 640 11.66 -1.97 14.28
C VAL A 640 12.22 -3.00 15.27
N GLY A 641 11.64 -4.21 15.28
CA GLY A 641 11.96 -5.25 16.26
C GLY A 641 10.78 -6.22 16.51
N GLN A 642 10.78 -6.92 17.64
CA GLN A 642 9.82 -7.98 17.98
C GLN A 642 8.94 -7.69 19.21
N HIS A 643 9.35 -6.80 20.11
CA HIS A 643 8.61 -6.45 21.32
C HIS A 643 7.41 -5.53 20.99
N TYR A 644 6.46 -5.39 21.92
CA TYR A 644 5.26 -4.56 21.70
C TYR A 644 5.58 -3.06 21.54
N SER A 645 6.70 -2.61 22.12
CA SER A 645 7.32 -1.30 21.95
C SER A 645 7.85 -1.01 20.54
N ASP A 646 8.04 -2.04 19.71
CA ASP A 646 8.89 -1.93 18.51
C ASP A 646 8.08 -1.50 17.29
N LEU A 647 7.24 -0.50 17.49
CA LEU A 647 6.38 0.15 16.50
C LEU A 647 6.67 1.66 16.51
N ARG A 648 6.73 2.26 15.34
CA ARG A 648 6.90 3.71 15.13
C ARG A 648 5.89 4.20 14.09
N ASN A 649 5.55 5.49 14.13
CA ASN A 649 4.91 6.13 12.97
C ASN A 649 5.93 6.21 11.82
N PHE A 650 5.46 6.17 10.58
CA PHE A 650 6.32 6.41 9.44
C PHE A 650 6.67 7.91 9.30
N SER A 651 7.97 8.24 9.41
CA SER A 651 8.47 9.56 9.00
C SER A 651 8.92 9.54 7.54
N VAL A 652 8.38 10.50 6.77
CA VAL A 652 8.82 10.80 5.40
C VAL A 652 10.27 11.28 5.40
N LYS A 653 10.64 12.21 6.30
CA LYS A 653 11.97 12.83 6.33
C LYS A 653 13.06 11.79 6.58
N TRP A 654 12.93 10.98 7.64
CA TRP A 654 13.78 9.81 7.89
C TRP A 654 13.97 8.93 6.66
N ALA A 655 12.90 8.62 5.93
CA ALA A 655 12.98 7.77 4.75
C ALA A 655 13.78 8.44 3.62
N VAL A 656 13.53 9.72 3.34
CA VAL A 656 14.25 10.46 2.29
C VAL A 656 15.73 10.65 2.65
N GLU A 657 16.05 11.02 3.90
CA GLU A 657 17.43 11.09 4.40
C GLU A 657 18.15 9.73 4.26
N LYS A 658 17.51 8.63 4.67
CA LYS A 658 18.06 7.28 4.54
C LYS A 658 18.22 6.84 3.08
N LEU A 659 17.40 7.31 2.16
CA LEU A 659 17.52 7.03 0.73
C LEU A 659 18.63 7.82 0.05
N LEU A 660 18.84 9.07 0.45
CA LEU A 660 19.81 9.98 -0.19
C LEU A 660 21.17 10.04 0.52
N SER A 661 21.32 9.43 1.70
CA SER A 661 22.62 9.36 2.38
C SER A 661 23.66 8.66 1.50
N SER A 662 24.91 9.12 1.54
CA SER A 662 26.05 8.29 1.14
C SER A 662 26.03 6.94 1.88
N SER A 663 26.62 5.92 1.24
CA SER A 663 26.75 4.58 1.84
C SER A 663 27.75 4.57 2.99
#